data_AF-A0A1F6D002-F1
#
_entry.id   AF-A0A1F6D002-F1
#
_cell.length_a   1.000
_cell.length_b   1.000
_cell.length_c   1.000
_cell.angle_alpha   90.00
_cell.angle_beta   90.00
_cell.angle_gamma   90.00
#
_symmetry.space_group_name_H-M   'P 1'
#
loop_
_entity.id
_entity.type
_entity.pdbx_description
1 polymer ?
#
loop_
_entity_poly.entity_id
_entity_poly.type
_entity_poly.pdbx_seq_one_letter_code
_entity_poly.pdbx_strand_id
1 'polypeptide(L)'
;MADVIVDELRRLQILLPSPSILEAVLRRARQQAEQLTYEVLTNGLLPDTLQGLDDLLARRPGQVATWLSWMRNAPQSPAARNILRLIERLAYIRALGLDRARADMIPALTFDRLADEGSRITPQHLGELNALRRHATLAATGIRLEESLTDATLTMFDKLLGSMARRAENRTRDKALKTVRELQGHLRTLTGSCRLLIDARSKGVDSLAQIEALDWQHFAVAVEQAEVLGRPETVDRTAELIERHRTVKLFVGAFLNAFEFRGAGAVQGLLSALAIIAELYRTGKRRLPDRVPLRFVPPAWRPFVLRDGIVDRAAYELCALSQLRERLRAGDIWVAGSRQFRDFDSYLIPPATFAALREKGPLPLAIETDFERHIEERRTRLDTAIEQVTVLARQGELPQVKLDENGLIISPLKAATPPATEIARRAAYDRLPRVKITDLLLEVDAWTGFSECFIHRRSGREADDRNALLTVILADGINLGLTRMAETCRGASLRQLAHLHDWHISEAAYGEALGRLIDAHRAMPLAALWGDGTTSSSDGQQFHAGGRGAAIGDINARSGNEPGVAFYTHVSDRYDPFASRVIAATAGEAPYVLDGLLYHQTGLTIEEHYTDTGGASDHVFGLMPFFGYRFAPRLRDIKERRLHLLPGQESGPLLAGMTAEPIALGHVAAHWDELLRFATSIRTGTVTASAMLRRLSAYPRQNGLALALRELGRLERSIFMLDWLRDIDLRRRTQAGLNKGEARNALARALFFNQLGELRDRRFENQTYRASGLNLLVAAIILWNTRYLEMALADIGTADEIARHIAPLGWEHISLTGDYSWNVEDQPDPDALRPLRAVNSLLAA
;
A
#
# COMPACT_ATOMS: atom_id res chain seq x y z
N MET A 1 -26.01 14.05 -1.00
CA MET A 1 -26.21 15.47 -1.39
C MET A 1 -27.69 15.84 -1.39
N ALA A 2 -28.56 15.00 -1.99
CA ALA A 2 -30.01 15.18 -1.89
C ALA A 2 -30.49 15.18 -0.43
N ASP A 3 -30.04 14.22 0.39
CA ASP A 3 -30.41 14.15 1.81
C ASP A 3 -29.98 15.39 2.60
N VAL A 4 -28.77 15.92 2.33
CA VAL A 4 -28.28 17.15 2.98
C VAL A 4 -29.17 18.35 2.66
N ILE A 5 -29.63 18.50 1.41
CA ILE A 5 -30.56 19.57 1.05
C ILE A 5 -31.93 19.33 1.69
N VAL A 6 -32.41 18.09 1.69
CA VAL A 6 -33.68 17.73 2.32
C VAL A 6 -33.64 18.04 3.82
N ASP A 7 -32.56 17.68 4.50
CA ASP A 7 -32.36 17.94 5.93
C ASP A 7 -32.18 19.43 6.21
N GLU A 8 -31.51 20.18 5.33
CA GLU A 8 -31.38 21.62 5.45
C GLU A 8 -32.71 22.36 5.20
N LEU A 9 -33.50 21.93 4.21
CA LEU A 9 -34.85 22.45 3.96
C LEU A 9 -35.77 22.15 5.16
N ARG A 10 -35.67 20.95 5.73
CA ARG A 10 -36.37 20.58 6.97
C ARG A 10 -35.94 21.46 8.14
N ARG A 11 -34.63 21.68 8.30
CA ARG A 11 -34.06 22.56 9.34
C ARG A 11 -34.54 24.00 9.21
N LEU A 12 -34.63 24.50 7.97
CA LEU A 12 -35.12 25.84 7.65
C LEU A 12 -36.65 25.94 7.58
N GLN A 13 -37.37 24.84 7.86
CA GLN A 13 -38.83 24.73 7.78
C GLN A 13 -39.43 25.13 6.41
N ILE A 14 -38.71 24.84 5.34
CA ILE A 14 -39.15 25.05 3.96
C ILE A 14 -39.85 23.77 3.47
N LEU A 15 -41.03 23.92 2.86
CA LEU A 15 -41.76 22.79 2.27
C LEU A 15 -40.93 22.15 1.15
N LEU A 16 -40.77 20.82 1.18
CA LEU A 16 -39.97 20.11 0.18
C LEU A 16 -40.58 20.30 -1.23
N PRO A 17 -39.83 20.87 -2.18
CA PRO A 17 -40.32 21.02 -3.55
C PRO A 17 -40.30 19.66 -4.27
N SER A 18 -40.95 19.59 -5.44
CA SER A 18 -40.97 18.36 -6.25
C SER A 18 -39.55 17.90 -6.62
N PRO A 19 -39.30 16.57 -6.79
CA PRO A 19 -37.98 16.03 -7.12
C PRO A 19 -37.28 16.73 -8.29
N SER A 20 -38.03 17.11 -9.35
CA SER A 20 -37.51 17.85 -10.50
C SER A 20 -36.95 19.24 -10.16
N ILE A 21 -37.55 19.94 -9.20
CA ILE A 21 -37.07 21.24 -8.70
C ILE A 21 -35.82 21.03 -7.85
N LEU A 22 -35.80 20.00 -7.00
CA LEU A 22 -34.61 19.62 -6.23
C LEU A 22 -33.42 19.32 -7.15
N GLU A 23 -33.64 18.54 -8.21
CA GLU A 23 -32.63 18.26 -9.24
C GLU A 23 -32.15 19.53 -9.95
N ALA A 24 -33.06 20.44 -10.32
CA ALA A 24 -32.70 21.70 -10.96
C ALA A 24 -31.85 22.60 -10.04
N VAL A 25 -32.22 22.71 -8.76
CA VAL A 25 -31.44 23.44 -7.75
C VAL A 25 -30.08 22.81 -7.55
N LEU A 26 -30.02 21.48 -7.41
CA LEU A 26 -28.76 20.72 -7.32
C LEU A 26 -27.87 20.96 -8.53
N ARG A 27 -28.43 20.94 -9.74
CA ARG A 27 -27.68 21.18 -10.98
C ARG A 27 -27.13 22.60 -11.04
N ARG A 28 -27.93 23.61 -10.69
CA ARG A 28 -27.50 25.02 -10.63
C ARG A 28 -26.41 25.23 -9.59
N ALA A 29 -26.58 24.68 -8.39
CA ALA A 29 -25.59 24.77 -7.32
C ALA A 29 -24.26 24.12 -7.73
N ARG A 30 -24.30 22.94 -8.39
CA ARG A 30 -23.09 22.29 -8.94
C ARG A 30 -22.43 23.16 -9.99
N GLN A 31 -23.18 23.74 -10.92
CA GLN A 31 -22.63 24.63 -11.95
C GLN A 31 -21.97 25.88 -11.35
N GLN A 32 -22.59 26.50 -10.34
CA GLN A 32 -22.02 27.65 -9.64
C GLN A 32 -20.75 27.27 -8.87
N ALA A 33 -20.76 26.11 -8.19
CA ALA A 33 -19.58 25.61 -7.49
C ALA A 33 -18.42 25.30 -8.47
N GLU A 34 -18.71 24.74 -9.64
CA GLU A 34 -17.70 24.48 -10.68
C GLU A 34 -17.12 25.79 -11.23
N GLN A 35 -17.96 26.77 -11.53
CA GLN A 35 -17.50 28.08 -11.98
C GLN A 35 -16.60 28.77 -10.93
N LEU A 36 -17.04 28.79 -9.67
CA LEU A 36 -16.25 29.36 -8.57
C LEU A 36 -14.90 28.64 -8.42
N THR A 37 -14.90 27.31 -8.56
CA THR A 37 -13.66 26.51 -8.53
C THR A 37 -12.70 26.96 -9.64
N TYR A 38 -13.20 27.17 -10.85
CA TYR A 38 -12.36 27.61 -11.97
C TYR A 38 -11.82 29.02 -11.75
N GLU A 39 -12.64 29.92 -11.22
CA GLU A 39 -12.26 31.28 -10.88
C GLU A 39 -11.20 31.31 -9.77
N VAL A 40 -11.31 30.51 -8.71
CA VAL A 40 -10.29 30.43 -7.64
C VAL A 40 -8.92 30.00 -8.20
N LEU A 41 -8.90 29.07 -9.15
CA LEU A 41 -7.66 28.58 -9.76
C LEU A 41 -7.04 29.57 -10.76
N THR A 42 -7.83 30.49 -11.34
CA THR A 42 -7.38 31.34 -12.45
C THR A 42 -7.34 32.84 -12.13
N ASN A 43 -8.13 33.32 -11.17
CA ASN A 43 -8.21 34.74 -10.83
C ASN A 43 -6.87 35.27 -10.33
N GLY A 44 -6.43 36.39 -10.89
CA GLY A 44 -5.15 37.01 -10.54
C GLY A 44 -3.92 36.35 -11.16
N LEU A 45 -4.07 35.36 -12.06
CA LEU A 45 -2.96 34.92 -12.90
C LEU A 45 -2.62 36.01 -13.93
N LEU A 46 -1.33 36.26 -14.13
CA LEU A 46 -0.85 37.22 -15.12
C LEU A 46 -1.15 36.71 -16.54
N PRO A 47 -1.34 37.60 -17.54
CA PRO A 47 -1.52 37.19 -18.93
C PRO A 47 -0.42 36.25 -19.44
N ASP A 48 0.84 36.49 -19.05
CA ASP A 48 1.97 35.64 -19.40
C ASP A 48 1.85 34.22 -18.82
N THR A 49 1.31 34.08 -17.61
CA THR A 49 1.04 32.77 -16.99
C THR A 49 -0.07 32.03 -17.73
N LEU A 50 -1.16 32.72 -18.10
CA LEU A 50 -2.25 32.13 -18.88
C LEU A 50 -1.76 31.66 -20.26
N GLN A 51 -0.92 32.46 -20.92
CA GLN A 51 -0.27 32.07 -22.17
C GLN A 51 0.66 30.86 -21.97
N GLY A 52 1.46 30.85 -20.90
CA GLY A 52 2.31 29.72 -20.55
C GLY A 52 1.53 28.42 -20.29
N LEU A 53 0.31 28.51 -19.75
CA LEU A 53 -0.61 27.37 -19.64
C LEU A 53 -1.07 26.88 -21.01
N ASP A 54 -1.48 27.79 -21.91
CA ASP A 54 -1.87 27.42 -23.27
C ASP A 54 -0.70 26.81 -24.07
N ASP A 55 0.52 27.32 -23.88
CA ASP A 55 1.74 26.77 -24.49
C ASP A 55 2.04 25.34 -24.05
N LEU A 56 1.50 24.87 -22.92
CA LEU A 56 1.59 23.45 -22.53
C LEU A 56 0.96 22.53 -23.59
N LEU A 57 -0.07 23.02 -24.28
CA LEU A 57 -0.78 22.29 -25.33
C LEU A 57 -0.04 22.31 -26.67
N ALA A 58 0.92 23.22 -26.85
CA ALA A 58 1.70 23.35 -28.07
C ALA A 58 2.75 22.24 -28.22
N ARG A 59 3.11 21.94 -29.47
CA ARG A 59 4.20 21.01 -29.80
C ARG A 59 5.54 21.60 -29.39
N ARG A 60 6.42 20.78 -28.82
CA ARG A 60 7.80 21.22 -28.53
C ARG A 60 8.58 21.43 -29.82
N PRO A 61 9.45 22.46 -29.90
CA PRO A 61 10.29 22.67 -31.07
C PRO A 61 11.07 21.41 -31.46
N GLY A 62 10.92 20.96 -32.70
CA GLY A 62 11.61 19.78 -33.24
C GLY A 62 11.14 18.42 -32.68
N GLN A 63 10.03 18.35 -31.94
CA GLN A 63 9.49 17.08 -31.42
C GLN A 63 8.00 16.90 -31.75
N VAL A 64 7.57 15.63 -31.80
CA VAL A 64 6.17 15.25 -32.03
C VAL A 64 5.31 15.47 -30.77
N ALA A 65 5.92 15.45 -29.59
CA ALA A 65 5.22 15.59 -28.31
C ALA A 65 4.98 17.06 -27.95
N THR A 66 3.84 17.33 -27.29
CA THR A 66 3.57 18.63 -26.66
C THR A 66 4.38 18.84 -25.39
N TRP A 67 4.47 20.08 -24.90
CA TRP A 67 5.09 20.39 -23.61
C TRP A 67 4.44 19.59 -22.46
N LEU A 68 3.11 19.53 -22.45
CA LEU A 68 2.34 18.75 -21.48
C LEU A 68 2.63 17.25 -21.55
N SER A 69 2.72 16.69 -22.76
CA SER A 69 3.06 15.26 -22.95
C SER A 69 4.48 14.94 -22.47
N TRP A 70 5.44 15.84 -22.70
CA TRP A 70 6.81 15.68 -22.22
C TRP A 70 6.91 15.74 -20.69
N MET A 71 6.13 16.61 -20.04
CA MET A 71 6.07 16.69 -18.57
C MET A 71 5.47 15.43 -17.96
N ARG A 72 4.36 14.92 -18.54
CA ARG A 72 3.69 13.68 -18.08
C ARG A 72 4.57 12.44 -18.22
N ASN A 73 5.37 12.37 -19.28
CA ASN A 73 6.21 11.21 -19.58
C ASN A 73 7.61 11.35 -18.97
N ALA A 74 7.64 11.41 -17.63
CA ALA A 74 8.87 11.48 -16.85
C ALA A 74 9.65 10.14 -16.85
N PRO A 75 11.00 10.16 -16.82
CA PRO A 75 11.80 8.94 -16.74
C PRO A 75 11.61 8.23 -15.40
N GLN A 76 11.52 6.90 -15.42
CA GLN A 76 11.21 6.08 -14.23
C GLN A 76 12.39 5.28 -13.68
N SER A 77 13.47 5.09 -14.46
CA SER A 77 14.61 4.24 -14.07
C SER A 77 15.69 5.01 -13.27
N PRO A 78 16.23 4.45 -12.17
CA PRO A 78 17.25 5.09 -11.32
C PRO A 78 18.57 5.35 -12.05
N ALA A 79 18.81 6.60 -12.47
CA ALA A 79 20.06 7.03 -13.08
C ALA A 79 20.31 8.54 -12.86
N ALA A 80 21.58 8.93 -12.70
CA ALA A 80 21.96 10.34 -12.51
C ALA A 80 21.42 11.26 -13.64
N ARG A 81 21.51 10.82 -14.90
CA ARG A 81 20.95 11.55 -16.06
C ARG A 81 19.43 11.74 -15.98
N ASN A 82 18.72 10.80 -15.36
CA ASN A 82 17.26 10.87 -15.24
C ASN A 82 16.85 11.83 -14.12
N ILE A 83 17.64 11.96 -13.04
CA ILE A 83 17.46 13.01 -12.02
C ILE A 83 17.57 14.39 -12.67
N LEU A 84 18.60 14.63 -13.50
CA LEU A 84 18.76 15.91 -14.21
C LEU A 84 17.57 16.21 -15.15
N ARG A 85 17.08 15.20 -15.87
CA ARG A 85 15.88 15.31 -16.73
C ARG A 85 14.60 15.61 -15.96
N LEU A 86 14.48 15.14 -14.71
CA LEU A 86 13.35 15.47 -13.84
C LEU A 86 13.46 16.91 -13.34
N ILE A 87 14.66 17.34 -12.94
CA ILE A 87 14.93 18.72 -12.53
C ILE A 87 14.65 19.70 -13.67
N GLU A 88 14.99 19.36 -14.92
CA GLU A 88 14.67 20.16 -16.11
C GLU A 88 13.15 20.38 -16.27
N ARG A 89 12.35 19.32 -16.12
CA ARG A 89 10.88 19.41 -16.16
C ARG A 89 10.34 20.24 -15.00
N LEU A 90 10.90 20.03 -13.81
CA LEU A 90 10.51 20.74 -12.60
C LEU A 90 10.82 22.25 -12.70
N ALA A 91 11.95 22.61 -13.30
CA ALA A 91 12.30 24.00 -13.56
C ALA A 91 11.33 24.66 -14.54
N TYR A 92 10.93 23.94 -15.60
CA TYR A 92 9.95 24.44 -16.57
C TYR A 92 8.60 24.73 -15.94
N ILE A 93 8.04 23.79 -15.16
CA ILE A 93 6.72 24.00 -14.54
C ILE A 93 6.76 25.10 -13.46
N ARG A 94 7.86 25.21 -12.70
CA ARG A 94 8.07 26.28 -11.71
C ARG A 94 8.17 27.66 -12.35
N ALA A 95 8.70 27.75 -13.57
CA ALA A 95 8.79 29.01 -14.30
C ALA A 95 7.41 29.59 -14.66
N LEU A 96 6.33 28.79 -14.65
CA LEU A 96 4.96 29.29 -14.83
C LEU A 96 4.48 30.14 -13.63
N GLY A 97 5.12 30.01 -12.46
CA GLY A 97 4.77 30.82 -11.28
C GLY A 97 3.40 30.50 -10.69
N LEU A 98 2.92 29.26 -10.83
CA LEU A 98 1.63 28.85 -10.27
C LEU A 98 1.71 28.78 -8.74
N ASP A 99 0.90 29.59 -8.06
CA ASP A 99 0.79 29.55 -6.61
C ASP A 99 0.04 28.28 -6.16
N ARG A 100 0.72 27.48 -5.33
CA ARG A 100 0.17 26.23 -4.79
C ARG A 100 -0.93 26.45 -3.77
N ALA A 101 -0.94 27.59 -3.06
CA ALA A 101 -1.96 27.90 -2.06
C ALA A 101 -3.38 27.93 -2.66
N ARG A 102 -3.50 28.11 -3.99
CA ARG A 102 -4.77 28.01 -4.72
C ARG A 102 -5.41 26.62 -4.62
N ALA A 103 -4.61 25.55 -4.52
CA ALA A 103 -5.13 24.21 -4.33
C ALA A 103 -5.80 24.05 -2.95
N ASP A 104 -5.27 24.73 -1.93
CA ASP A 104 -5.80 24.69 -0.56
C ASP A 104 -7.08 25.53 -0.39
N MET A 105 -7.39 26.42 -1.34
CA MET A 105 -8.59 27.26 -1.33
C MET A 105 -9.85 26.55 -1.86
N ILE A 106 -9.71 25.36 -2.43
CA ILE A 106 -10.83 24.55 -2.92
C ILE A 106 -10.83 23.17 -2.25
N PRO A 107 -11.98 22.47 -2.20
CA PRO A 107 -12.02 21.13 -1.63
C PRO A 107 -11.04 20.19 -2.35
N ALA A 108 -10.22 19.45 -1.59
CA ALA A 108 -9.15 18.60 -2.11
C ALA A 108 -9.64 17.61 -3.19
N LEU A 109 -10.79 16.98 -2.99
CA LEU A 109 -11.39 16.06 -3.97
C LEU A 109 -11.70 16.76 -5.31
N THR A 110 -12.11 18.04 -5.26
CA THR A 110 -12.41 18.83 -6.45
C THR A 110 -11.14 19.20 -7.21
N PHE A 111 -10.08 19.60 -6.48
CA PHE A 111 -8.76 19.83 -7.06
C PHE A 111 -8.21 18.55 -7.70
N ASP A 112 -8.24 17.44 -6.97
CA ASP A 112 -7.74 16.14 -7.41
C ASP A 112 -8.48 15.69 -8.69
N ARG A 113 -9.81 15.84 -8.74
CA ARG A 113 -10.63 15.58 -9.95
C ARG A 113 -10.17 16.39 -11.16
N LEU A 114 -9.96 17.71 -11.01
CA LEU A 114 -9.55 18.58 -12.11
C LEU A 114 -8.11 18.30 -12.58
N ALA A 115 -7.19 18.09 -11.64
CA ALA A 115 -5.80 17.75 -11.95
C ALA A 115 -5.69 16.40 -12.67
N ASP A 116 -6.49 15.41 -12.27
CA ASP A 116 -6.56 14.10 -12.89
C ASP A 116 -7.21 14.15 -14.27
N GLU A 117 -8.32 14.90 -14.40
CA GLU A 117 -8.96 15.17 -15.69
C GLU A 117 -7.93 15.74 -16.66
N GLY A 118 -7.25 16.80 -16.26
CA GLY A 118 -6.22 17.42 -17.06
C GLY A 118 -5.13 16.42 -17.42
N SER A 119 -4.56 15.69 -16.45
CA SER A 119 -3.50 14.69 -16.65
C SER A 119 -3.83 13.56 -17.63
N ARG A 120 -5.12 13.24 -17.81
CA ARG A 120 -5.58 12.15 -18.67
C ARG A 120 -6.00 12.61 -20.06
N ILE A 121 -6.70 13.75 -20.15
CA ILE A 121 -7.21 14.25 -21.44
C ILE A 121 -6.04 14.59 -22.38
N THR A 122 -6.21 14.27 -23.67
CA THR A 122 -5.24 14.62 -24.71
C THR A 122 -5.08 16.15 -24.80
N PRO A 123 -3.89 16.66 -25.12
CA PRO A 123 -3.69 18.11 -25.29
C PRO A 123 -4.68 18.75 -26.28
N GLN A 124 -5.09 18.01 -27.33
CA GLN A 124 -6.07 18.45 -28.30
C GLN A 124 -7.45 18.69 -27.65
N HIS A 125 -8.00 17.71 -26.93
CA HIS A 125 -9.31 17.85 -26.29
C HIS A 125 -9.30 18.87 -25.15
N LEU A 126 -8.16 19.06 -24.46
CA LEU A 126 -8.01 20.17 -23.51
C LEU A 126 -8.10 21.52 -24.21
N GLY A 127 -7.57 21.64 -25.43
CA GLY A 127 -7.68 22.85 -26.25
C GLY A 127 -9.10 23.22 -26.63
N GLU A 128 -10.01 22.23 -26.75
CA GLU A 128 -11.43 22.41 -27.10
C GLU A 128 -12.31 22.88 -25.94
N LEU A 129 -11.78 22.89 -24.70
CA LEU A 129 -12.50 23.42 -23.55
C LEU A 129 -12.64 24.95 -23.65
N ASN A 130 -13.70 25.49 -23.05
CA ASN A 130 -13.82 26.94 -22.89
C ASN A 130 -12.62 27.50 -22.09
N ALA A 131 -12.23 28.76 -22.34
CA ALA A 131 -11.00 29.33 -21.81
C ALA A 131 -10.88 29.22 -20.29
N LEU A 132 -11.93 29.60 -19.55
CA LEU A 132 -11.95 29.55 -18.09
C LEU A 132 -11.71 28.12 -17.55
N ARG A 133 -12.45 27.14 -18.06
CA ARG A 133 -12.28 25.73 -17.67
C ARG A 133 -10.92 25.20 -18.10
N ARG A 134 -10.47 25.51 -19.32
CA ARG A 134 -9.17 25.09 -19.84
C ARG A 134 -8.04 25.56 -18.94
N HIS A 135 -8.00 26.86 -18.62
CA HIS A 135 -6.97 27.44 -17.76
C HIS A 135 -7.05 26.88 -16.34
N ALA A 136 -8.24 26.69 -15.78
CA ALA A 136 -8.40 26.07 -14.46
C ALA A 136 -7.90 24.62 -14.41
N THR A 137 -8.27 23.80 -15.40
CA THR A 137 -7.80 22.42 -15.53
C THR A 137 -6.28 22.36 -15.73
N LEU A 138 -5.71 23.24 -16.55
CA LEU A 138 -4.26 23.31 -16.78
C LEU A 138 -3.49 23.82 -15.56
N ALA A 139 -4.03 24.80 -14.83
CA ALA A 139 -3.44 25.28 -13.58
C ALA A 139 -3.43 24.19 -12.51
N ALA A 140 -4.56 23.48 -12.30
CA ALA A 140 -4.63 22.33 -11.40
C ALA A 140 -3.64 21.21 -11.81
N THR A 141 -3.56 20.92 -13.11
CA THR A 141 -2.59 19.96 -13.66
C THR A 141 -1.16 20.41 -13.45
N GLY A 142 -0.86 21.69 -13.63
CA GLY A 142 0.47 22.27 -13.45
C GLY A 142 0.94 22.16 -12.00
N ILE A 143 0.09 22.56 -11.05
CA ILE A 143 0.34 22.42 -9.61
C ILE A 143 0.60 20.94 -9.27
N ARG A 144 -0.26 20.02 -9.74
CA ARG A 144 -0.09 18.58 -9.51
C ARG A 144 1.19 18.02 -10.15
N LEU A 145 1.54 18.45 -11.35
CA LEU A 145 2.77 18.03 -12.03
C LEU A 145 4.00 18.51 -11.27
N GLU A 146 3.97 19.72 -10.72
CA GLU A 146 5.07 20.22 -9.90
C GLU A 146 5.29 19.37 -8.63
N GLU A 147 4.22 19.02 -7.93
CA GLU A 147 4.27 18.09 -6.79
C GLU A 147 4.80 16.71 -7.20
N SER A 148 4.23 16.15 -8.27
CA SER A 148 4.55 14.81 -8.75
C SER A 148 5.99 14.70 -9.24
N LEU A 149 6.50 15.73 -9.93
CA LEU A 149 7.89 15.80 -10.39
C LEU A 149 8.86 15.99 -9.23
N THR A 150 8.47 16.77 -8.20
CA THR A 150 9.24 16.90 -6.95
C THR A 150 9.39 15.53 -6.28
N ASP A 151 8.27 14.85 -6.04
CA ASP A 151 8.23 13.52 -5.41
C ASP A 151 8.98 12.47 -6.24
N ALA A 152 8.82 12.50 -7.57
CA ALA A 152 9.53 11.60 -8.48
C ALA A 152 11.05 11.83 -8.43
N THR A 153 11.51 13.08 -8.34
CA THR A 153 12.94 13.41 -8.26
C THR A 153 13.55 12.92 -6.95
N LEU A 154 12.87 13.16 -5.81
CA LEU A 154 13.29 12.70 -4.49
C LEU A 154 13.29 11.15 -4.41
N THR A 155 12.26 10.51 -4.96
CA THR A 155 12.19 9.05 -5.07
C THR A 155 13.32 8.49 -5.97
N MET A 156 13.63 9.16 -7.08
CA MET A 156 14.72 8.77 -7.98
C MET A 156 16.09 8.85 -7.28
N PHE A 157 16.30 9.91 -6.50
CA PHE A 157 17.46 10.09 -5.65
C PHE A 157 17.58 8.96 -4.63
N ASP A 158 16.50 8.65 -3.91
CA ASP A 158 16.45 7.55 -2.94
C ASP A 158 16.78 6.19 -3.57
N LYS A 159 16.15 5.86 -4.71
CA LYS A 159 16.39 4.60 -5.43
C LYS A 159 17.82 4.52 -5.97
N LEU A 160 18.37 5.63 -6.49
CA LEU A 160 19.74 5.66 -7.01
C LEU A 160 20.75 5.38 -5.89
N LEU A 161 20.68 6.12 -4.77
CA LEU A 161 21.57 5.90 -3.63
C LEU A 161 21.40 4.50 -3.02
N GLY A 162 20.16 4.04 -2.87
CA GLY A 162 19.90 2.69 -2.37
C GLY A 162 20.44 1.59 -3.30
N SER A 163 20.43 1.80 -4.62
CA SER A 163 21.07 0.88 -5.58
C SER A 163 22.59 0.92 -5.49
N MET A 164 23.18 2.10 -5.24
CA MET A 164 24.62 2.25 -5.07
C MET A 164 25.10 1.55 -3.80
N ALA A 165 24.39 1.71 -2.68
CA ALA A 165 24.69 1.05 -1.41
C ALA A 165 24.59 -0.49 -1.53
N ARG A 166 23.52 -1.01 -2.15
CA ARG A 166 23.37 -2.45 -2.39
C ARG A 166 24.46 -3.02 -3.29
N ARG A 167 24.86 -2.30 -4.35
CA ARG A 167 25.98 -2.73 -5.21
C ARG A 167 27.31 -2.70 -4.48
N ALA A 168 27.53 -1.74 -3.58
CA ALA A 168 28.71 -1.72 -2.73
C ALA A 168 28.71 -2.93 -1.79
N GLU A 169 27.59 -3.21 -1.12
CA GLU A 169 27.43 -4.36 -0.22
C GLU A 169 27.65 -5.71 -0.92
N ASN A 170 27.02 -5.92 -2.07
CA ASN A 170 27.22 -7.13 -2.86
C ASN A 170 28.69 -7.29 -3.27
N ARG A 171 29.35 -6.21 -3.71
CA ARG A 171 30.75 -6.24 -4.10
C ARG A 171 31.68 -6.48 -2.91
N THR A 172 31.38 -5.90 -1.76
CA THR A 172 32.09 -6.17 -0.49
C THR A 172 31.93 -7.64 -0.10
N ARG A 173 30.72 -8.20 -0.21
CA ARG A 173 30.47 -9.63 0.04
C ARG A 173 31.23 -10.53 -0.93
N ASP A 174 31.23 -10.20 -2.22
CA ASP A 174 31.98 -10.94 -3.24
C ASP A 174 33.49 -10.86 -3.00
N LYS A 175 34.00 -9.67 -2.65
CA LYS A 175 35.39 -9.47 -2.23
C LYS A 175 35.71 -10.29 -0.97
N ALA A 176 34.86 -10.24 0.06
CA ALA A 176 35.04 -11.02 1.29
C ALA A 176 35.12 -12.52 0.98
N LEU A 177 34.22 -13.05 0.16
CA LEU A 177 34.24 -14.45 -0.26
C LEU A 177 35.50 -14.81 -1.04
N LYS A 178 35.98 -13.91 -1.91
CA LYS A 178 37.23 -14.09 -2.65
C LYS A 178 38.45 -14.05 -1.72
N THR A 179 38.52 -13.06 -0.84
CA THR A 179 39.56 -12.88 0.17
C THR A 179 39.62 -14.08 1.13
N VAL A 180 38.49 -14.64 1.56
CA VAL A 180 38.45 -15.87 2.37
C VAL A 180 39.05 -17.06 1.62
N ARG A 181 38.74 -17.22 0.32
CA ARG A 181 39.32 -18.29 -0.51
C ARG A 181 40.83 -18.10 -0.70
N GLU A 182 41.28 -16.88 -0.93
CA GLU A 182 42.71 -16.53 -1.08
C GLU A 182 43.46 -16.74 0.25
N LEU A 183 42.89 -16.28 1.38
CA LEU A 183 43.40 -16.52 2.74
C LEU A 183 43.49 -18.00 3.07
N GLN A 184 42.51 -18.83 2.68
CA GLN A 184 42.59 -20.29 2.91
C GLN A 184 43.80 -20.91 2.21
N GLY A 185 44.21 -20.40 1.04
CA GLY A 185 45.44 -20.81 0.36
C GLY A 185 46.67 -20.48 1.18
N HIS A 186 46.82 -19.23 1.60
CA HIS A 186 47.96 -18.78 2.40
C HIS A 186 47.98 -19.39 3.81
N LEU A 187 46.83 -19.56 4.46
CA LEU A 187 46.69 -20.21 5.77
C LEU A 187 47.08 -21.69 5.73
N ARG A 188 46.85 -22.40 4.62
CA ARG A 188 47.35 -23.78 4.46
C ARG A 188 48.87 -23.82 4.43
N THR A 189 49.51 -22.90 3.72
CA THR A 189 50.97 -22.74 3.71
C THR A 189 51.49 -22.44 5.11
N LEU A 190 50.90 -21.46 5.80
CA LEU A 190 51.27 -21.09 7.18
C LEU A 190 51.06 -22.25 8.17
N THR A 191 49.93 -22.98 8.07
CA THR A 191 49.63 -24.14 8.93
C THR A 191 50.60 -25.29 8.68
N GLY A 192 50.99 -25.52 7.42
CA GLY A 192 52.03 -26.49 7.05
C GLY A 192 53.36 -26.16 7.73
N SER A 193 53.80 -24.90 7.64
CA SER A 193 55.02 -24.41 8.30
C SER A 193 54.93 -24.52 9.82
N CYS A 194 53.81 -24.14 10.44
CA CYS A 194 53.60 -24.27 11.88
C CYS A 194 53.61 -25.73 12.35
N ARG A 195 53.09 -26.67 11.57
CA ARG A 195 53.14 -28.11 11.91
C ARG A 195 54.56 -28.65 11.90
N LEU A 196 55.40 -28.27 10.94
CA LEU A 196 56.81 -28.65 10.90
C LEU A 196 57.56 -28.15 12.16
N LEU A 197 57.28 -26.91 12.59
CA LEU A 197 57.83 -26.35 13.82
C LEU A 197 57.39 -27.12 15.08
N ILE A 198 56.10 -27.45 15.17
CA ILE A 198 55.53 -28.18 16.31
C ILE A 198 56.10 -29.60 16.37
N ASP A 199 56.26 -30.28 15.23
CA ASP A 199 56.80 -31.64 15.13
C ASP A 199 58.32 -31.70 15.44
N ALA A 200 59.09 -30.71 14.98
CA ALA A 200 60.51 -30.60 15.35
C ALA A 200 60.69 -30.39 16.87
N ARG A 201 59.86 -29.53 17.46
CA ARG A 201 59.87 -29.28 18.91
C ARG A 201 59.46 -30.50 19.73
N SER A 202 58.46 -31.28 19.27
CA SER A 202 58.00 -32.48 19.99
C SER A 202 59.00 -33.63 19.94
N LYS A 203 59.81 -33.71 18.88
CA LYS A 203 60.85 -34.74 18.68
C LYS A 203 62.21 -34.38 19.28
N GLY A 204 62.36 -33.20 19.89
CA GLY A 204 63.62 -32.75 20.49
C GLY A 204 64.74 -32.48 19.47
N VAL A 205 64.38 -32.24 18.20
CA VAL A 205 65.32 -31.94 17.12
C VAL A 205 65.46 -30.42 16.99
N ASP A 206 66.64 -29.94 16.57
CA ASP A 206 66.83 -28.51 16.32
C ASP A 206 65.78 -28.00 15.33
N SER A 207 64.95 -27.09 15.84
CA SER A 207 63.83 -26.52 15.09
C SER A 207 64.35 -25.73 13.90
N LEU A 208 65.50 -25.06 14.01
CA LEU A 208 66.07 -24.23 12.95
C LEU A 208 66.57 -25.06 11.77
N ALA A 209 67.23 -26.20 12.03
CA ALA A 209 67.71 -27.12 11.01
C ALA A 209 66.59 -27.78 10.18
N GLN A 210 65.40 -27.95 10.75
CA GLN A 210 64.22 -28.49 10.05
C GLN A 210 63.50 -27.44 9.17
N ILE A 211 63.69 -26.14 9.45
CA ILE A 211 63.07 -25.04 8.68
C ILE A 211 63.93 -24.65 7.46
N GLU A 212 65.19 -25.10 7.34
CA GLU A 212 65.98 -24.87 6.12
C GLU A 212 65.33 -25.47 4.86
N ALA A 213 64.50 -26.51 5.01
CA ALA A 213 63.72 -27.10 3.91
C ALA A 213 62.47 -26.28 3.52
N LEU A 214 62.18 -25.17 4.22
CA LEU A 214 61.05 -24.29 3.94
C LEU A 214 61.39 -23.33 2.80
N ASP A 215 60.49 -23.17 1.81
CA ASP A 215 60.61 -22.11 0.81
C ASP A 215 60.31 -20.75 1.48
N TRP A 216 61.37 -20.10 1.96
CA TRP A 216 61.30 -18.80 2.64
C TRP A 216 60.72 -17.69 1.78
N GLN A 217 60.90 -17.75 0.46
CA GLN A 217 60.34 -16.76 -0.45
C GLN A 217 58.82 -16.92 -0.55
N HIS A 218 58.32 -18.15 -0.66
CA HIS A 218 56.87 -18.41 -0.59
C HIS A 218 56.26 -18.05 0.77
N PHE A 219 56.97 -18.33 1.86
CA PHE A 219 56.50 -18.03 3.21
C PHE A 219 56.37 -16.52 3.45
N ALA A 220 57.39 -15.74 3.07
CA ALA A 220 57.36 -14.27 3.19
C ALA A 220 56.20 -13.67 2.37
N VAL A 221 55.99 -14.14 1.14
CA VAL A 221 54.85 -13.71 0.30
C VAL A 221 53.52 -14.10 0.95
N ALA A 222 53.40 -15.29 1.54
CA ALA A 222 52.17 -15.72 2.20
C ALA A 222 51.85 -14.87 3.45
N VAL A 223 52.85 -14.46 4.23
CA VAL A 223 52.69 -13.57 5.39
C VAL A 223 52.27 -12.17 4.93
N GLU A 224 52.97 -11.57 3.95
CA GLU A 224 52.66 -10.24 3.43
C GLU A 224 51.24 -10.18 2.83
N GLN A 225 50.86 -11.20 2.05
CA GLN A 225 49.51 -11.30 1.50
C GLN A 225 48.45 -11.50 2.59
N ALA A 226 48.73 -12.31 3.62
CA ALA A 226 47.80 -12.48 4.75
C ALA A 226 47.61 -11.17 5.54
N GLU A 227 48.66 -10.38 5.73
CA GLU A 227 48.59 -9.07 6.38
C GLU A 227 47.80 -8.05 5.55
N VAL A 228 47.96 -8.02 4.23
CA VAL A 228 47.20 -7.14 3.32
C VAL A 228 45.73 -7.54 3.28
N LEU A 229 45.44 -8.83 3.13
CA LEU A 229 44.08 -9.38 3.08
C LEU A 229 43.34 -9.28 4.43
N GLY A 230 44.08 -9.21 5.55
CA GLY A 230 43.53 -9.04 6.90
C GLY A 230 43.18 -7.60 7.29
N ARG A 231 43.52 -6.58 6.46
CA ARG A 231 43.22 -5.17 6.79
C ARG A 231 41.71 -4.90 6.73
N PRO A 232 41.11 -4.24 7.74
CA PRO A 232 39.66 -3.93 7.74
C PRO A 232 39.18 -3.14 6.52
N GLU A 233 40.05 -2.28 5.96
CA GLU A 233 39.72 -1.36 4.86
C GLU A 233 39.54 -2.05 3.50
N THR A 234 40.10 -3.26 3.31
CA THR A 234 39.98 -3.98 2.02
C THR A 234 38.59 -4.58 1.80
N VAL A 235 37.80 -4.72 2.88
CA VAL A 235 36.45 -5.30 2.88
C VAL A 235 35.45 -4.38 3.60
N ASP A 236 35.57 -3.07 3.41
CA ASP A 236 34.60 -2.10 3.96
C ASP A 236 33.60 -1.61 2.91
N ARG A 237 32.30 -1.70 3.24
CA ARG A 237 31.19 -1.24 2.37
C ARG A 237 31.22 0.26 2.10
N THR A 238 31.63 1.05 3.08
CA THR A 238 31.72 2.52 3.01
C THR A 238 32.83 2.94 2.05
N ALA A 239 33.99 2.27 2.11
CA ALA A 239 35.08 2.49 1.16
C ALA A 239 34.64 2.22 -0.29
N GLU A 240 33.98 1.08 -0.54
CA GLU A 240 33.40 0.73 -1.85
C GLU A 240 32.36 1.74 -2.35
N LEU A 241 31.57 2.31 -1.45
CA LEU A 241 30.59 3.34 -1.79
C LEU A 241 31.29 4.65 -2.19
N ILE A 242 32.38 5.02 -1.53
CA ILE A 242 33.18 6.23 -1.82
C ILE A 242 33.79 6.18 -3.22
N GLU A 243 34.26 5.00 -3.69
CA GLU A 243 34.75 4.83 -5.06
C GLU A 243 33.71 5.24 -6.13
N ARG A 244 32.42 5.19 -5.79
CA ARG A 244 31.31 5.50 -6.70
C ARG A 244 30.89 6.98 -6.67
N HIS A 245 31.60 7.84 -5.95
CA HIS A 245 31.34 9.29 -5.83
C HIS A 245 31.14 9.99 -7.19
N ARG A 246 31.87 9.56 -8.23
CA ARG A 246 31.74 10.10 -9.60
C ARG A 246 30.30 10.09 -10.12
N THR A 247 29.49 9.10 -9.73
CA THR A 247 28.07 9.01 -10.13
C THR A 247 27.23 10.11 -9.50
N VAL A 248 27.51 10.43 -8.23
CA VAL A 248 26.81 11.45 -7.46
C VAL A 248 27.17 12.85 -7.93
N LYS A 249 28.45 13.07 -8.21
CA LYS A 249 28.98 14.35 -8.73
C LYS A 249 28.24 14.87 -9.97
N LEU A 250 27.66 13.97 -10.77
CA LEU A 250 26.92 14.32 -11.99
C LEU A 250 25.63 15.10 -11.71
N PHE A 251 24.97 14.90 -10.57
CA PHE A 251 23.64 15.46 -10.32
C PHE A 251 23.52 16.24 -9.00
N VAL A 252 24.40 16.01 -8.03
CA VAL A 252 24.27 16.56 -6.66
C VAL A 252 24.11 18.08 -6.63
N GLY A 253 24.87 18.81 -7.45
CA GLY A 253 24.78 20.26 -7.53
C GLY A 253 23.40 20.73 -7.98
N ALA A 254 22.91 20.21 -9.11
CA ALA A 254 21.58 20.54 -9.62
C ALA A 254 20.47 20.11 -8.64
N PHE A 255 20.63 18.95 -8.01
CA PHE A 255 19.66 18.42 -7.05
C PHE A 255 19.55 19.28 -5.79
N LEU A 256 20.67 19.60 -5.13
CA LEU A 256 20.63 20.40 -3.90
C LEU A 256 20.18 21.84 -4.14
N ASN A 257 20.46 22.41 -5.31
CA ASN A 257 19.99 23.76 -5.67
C ASN A 257 18.53 23.78 -6.19
N ALA A 258 17.97 22.62 -6.54
CA ALA A 258 16.58 22.53 -7.00
C ALA A 258 15.56 22.43 -5.85
N PHE A 259 15.99 22.14 -4.62
CA PHE A 259 15.09 21.88 -3.50
C PHE A 259 15.45 22.69 -2.26
N GLU A 260 14.43 23.19 -1.59
CA GLU A 260 14.56 23.77 -0.26
C GLU A 260 14.27 22.68 0.79
N PHE A 261 15.34 22.21 1.45
CA PHE A 261 15.25 21.24 2.53
C PHE A 261 15.04 21.95 3.87
N ARG A 262 14.00 21.57 4.60
CA ARG A 262 13.66 22.08 5.93
C ARG A 262 13.66 20.95 6.93
N GLY A 263 13.87 21.25 8.21
CA GLY A 263 14.04 20.23 9.24
C GLY A 263 14.07 20.84 10.64
N ALA A 264 13.72 20.05 11.66
CA ALA A 264 13.77 20.48 13.06
C ALA A 264 15.22 20.64 13.58
N GLY A 265 15.37 21.10 14.84
CA GLY A 265 16.68 21.42 15.44
C GLY A 265 17.74 20.31 15.34
N ALA A 266 17.34 19.05 15.46
CA ALA A 266 18.26 17.90 15.43
C ALA A 266 19.00 17.71 14.09
N VAL A 267 18.44 18.18 12.96
CA VAL A 267 19.02 18.00 11.62
C VAL A 267 19.72 19.26 11.08
N GLN A 268 19.77 20.35 11.83
CA GLN A 268 20.36 21.61 11.39
C GLN A 268 21.84 21.51 10.99
N GLY A 269 22.60 20.65 11.67
CA GLY A 269 23.98 20.36 11.30
C GLY A 269 24.12 19.69 9.92
N LEU A 270 23.15 18.86 9.53
CA LEU A 270 23.10 18.24 8.20
C LEU A 270 22.64 19.25 7.15
N LEU A 271 21.61 20.05 7.42
CA LEU A 271 21.11 21.09 6.50
C LEU A 271 22.22 22.10 6.16
N SER A 272 22.99 22.51 7.17
CA SER A 272 24.16 23.39 6.98
C SER A 272 25.22 22.77 6.07
N ALA A 273 25.49 21.46 6.23
CA ALA A 273 26.42 20.74 5.37
C ALA A 273 25.92 20.64 3.92
N LEU A 274 24.63 20.39 3.72
CA LEU A 274 24.02 20.34 2.39
C LEU A 274 24.07 21.72 1.71
N ALA A 275 23.85 22.80 2.45
CA ALA A 275 23.97 24.17 1.92
C ALA A 275 25.41 24.48 1.47
N ILE A 276 26.43 24.08 2.24
CA ILE A 276 27.84 24.21 1.83
C ILE A 276 28.10 23.43 0.54
N ILE A 277 27.62 22.18 0.44
CA ILE A 277 27.80 21.37 -0.77
C ILE A 277 27.10 22.02 -1.97
N ALA A 278 25.85 22.47 -1.81
CA ALA A 278 25.10 23.15 -2.85
C ALA A 278 25.86 24.38 -3.40
N GLU A 279 26.41 25.19 -2.49
CA GLU A 279 27.20 26.38 -2.80
C GLU A 279 28.51 26.06 -3.53
N LEU A 280 29.20 24.98 -3.15
CA LEU A 280 30.41 24.53 -3.84
C LEU A 280 30.14 24.20 -5.31
N TYR A 281 29.04 23.51 -5.60
CA TYR A 281 28.67 23.20 -6.97
C TYR A 281 28.15 24.42 -7.73
N ARG A 282 27.43 25.33 -7.06
CA ARG A 282 26.94 26.59 -7.65
C ARG A 282 28.08 27.52 -8.07
N THR A 283 29.13 27.61 -7.24
CA THR A 283 30.28 28.51 -7.47
C THR A 283 31.48 27.85 -8.17
N GLY A 284 31.44 26.53 -8.37
CA GLY A 284 32.56 25.77 -8.96
C GLY A 284 33.78 25.59 -8.05
N LYS A 285 33.66 25.89 -6.75
CA LYS A 285 34.75 25.73 -5.78
C LYS A 285 35.14 24.26 -5.59
N ARG A 286 36.45 24.02 -5.49
CA ARG A 286 37.02 22.65 -5.41
C ARG A 286 37.24 22.15 -3.99
N ARG A 287 37.52 23.04 -3.03
CA ARG A 287 37.82 22.71 -1.63
C ARG A 287 36.64 23.04 -0.72
N LEU A 288 36.43 22.20 0.30
CA LEU A 288 35.53 22.50 1.41
C LEU A 288 36.09 23.68 2.24
N PRO A 289 35.22 24.44 2.94
CA PRO A 289 35.67 25.43 3.93
C PRO A 289 36.49 24.78 5.05
N ASP A 290 37.34 25.55 5.73
CA ASP A 290 38.19 25.06 6.82
C ASP A 290 37.38 24.53 8.02
N ARG A 291 36.18 25.09 8.22
CA ARG A 291 35.21 24.63 9.23
C ARG A 291 33.96 24.11 8.55
N VAL A 292 33.72 22.81 8.69
CA VAL A 292 32.49 22.16 8.23
C VAL A 292 31.75 21.49 9.40
N PRO A 293 30.42 21.40 9.37
CA PRO A 293 29.66 20.65 10.35
C PRO A 293 30.04 19.16 10.32
N LEU A 294 30.34 18.57 11.49
CA LEU A 294 30.70 17.14 11.61
C LEU A 294 29.74 16.36 12.54
N ARG A 295 28.85 17.05 13.28
CA ARG A 295 27.96 16.41 14.26
C ARG A 295 27.00 15.40 13.64
N PHE A 296 26.60 15.59 12.39
CA PHE A 296 25.69 14.67 11.69
C PHE A 296 26.40 13.39 11.22
N VAL A 297 27.74 13.34 11.23
CA VAL A 297 28.53 12.22 10.70
C VAL A 297 28.44 11.02 11.65
N PRO A 298 27.84 9.89 11.23
CA PRO A 298 27.73 8.71 12.07
C PRO A 298 29.11 8.11 12.39
N PRO A 299 29.26 7.35 13.50
CA PRO A 299 30.53 6.74 13.88
C PRO A 299 31.19 5.92 12.76
N ALA A 300 30.39 5.15 12.01
CA ALA A 300 30.88 4.32 10.90
C ALA A 300 31.48 5.15 9.73
N TRP A 301 31.08 6.41 9.56
CA TRP A 301 31.61 7.28 8.49
C TRP A 301 32.82 8.10 8.94
N ARG A 302 33.02 8.30 10.25
CA ARG A 302 34.07 9.18 10.78
C ARG A 302 35.48 8.85 10.28
N PRO A 303 35.93 7.59 10.25
CA PRO A 303 37.28 7.24 9.77
C PRO A 303 37.49 7.56 8.28
N PHE A 304 36.42 7.58 7.48
CA PHE A 304 36.49 7.87 6.06
C PHE A 304 36.39 9.36 5.76
N VAL A 305 35.58 10.08 6.55
CA VAL A 305 35.38 11.53 6.42
C VAL A 305 36.57 12.30 6.96
N LEU A 306 37.18 11.85 8.06
CA LEU A 306 38.34 12.48 8.69
C LEU A 306 39.56 11.58 8.52
N ARG A 307 40.45 11.94 7.59
CA ARG A 307 41.74 11.27 7.39
C ARG A 307 42.85 12.22 7.83
N ASP A 308 43.60 11.83 8.85
CA ASP A 308 44.71 12.64 9.41
C ASP A 308 44.28 14.08 9.79
N GLY A 309 43.05 14.24 10.28
CA GLY A 309 42.48 15.54 10.64
C GLY A 309 41.96 16.38 9.46
N ILE A 310 42.10 15.90 8.22
CA ILE A 310 41.61 16.55 7.00
C ILE A 310 40.29 15.91 6.56
N VAL A 311 39.32 16.76 6.19
CA VAL A 311 38.02 16.29 5.69
C VAL A 311 38.14 15.85 4.24
N ASP A 312 37.90 14.57 3.97
CA ASP A 312 37.79 14.06 2.59
C ASP A 312 36.45 14.48 1.98
N ARG A 313 36.53 15.19 0.85
CA ARG A 313 35.34 15.75 0.18
C ARG A 313 34.39 14.67 -0.33
N ALA A 314 34.91 13.60 -0.92
CA ALA A 314 34.07 12.57 -1.54
C ALA A 314 33.29 11.79 -0.47
N ALA A 315 33.98 11.43 0.62
CA ALA A 315 33.39 10.81 1.80
C ALA A 315 32.38 11.74 2.48
N TYR A 316 32.70 13.03 2.63
CA TYR A 316 31.80 14.01 3.24
C TYR A 316 30.50 14.20 2.44
N GLU A 317 30.60 14.39 1.12
CA GLU A 317 29.43 14.54 0.24
C GLU A 317 28.54 13.28 0.27
N LEU A 318 29.13 12.09 0.16
CA LEU A 318 28.37 10.83 0.21
C LEU A 318 27.75 10.57 1.58
N CYS A 319 28.45 10.92 2.67
CA CYS A 319 27.92 10.84 4.02
C CYS A 319 26.69 11.75 4.14
N ALA A 320 26.80 13.02 3.76
CA ALA A 320 25.71 13.99 3.83
C ALA A 320 24.48 13.53 3.02
N LEU A 321 24.67 13.03 1.80
CA LEU A 321 23.55 12.54 0.98
C LEU A 321 22.95 11.24 1.51
N SER A 322 23.76 10.34 2.07
CA SER A 322 23.26 9.13 2.74
C SER A 322 22.43 9.49 3.96
N GLN A 323 22.88 10.47 4.76
CA GLN A 323 22.09 10.97 5.89
C GLN A 323 20.83 11.70 5.43
N LEU A 324 20.89 12.53 4.38
CA LEU A 324 19.71 13.18 3.80
C LEU A 324 18.66 12.16 3.37
N ARG A 325 19.07 11.08 2.70
CA ARG A 325 18.18 9.98 2.32
C ARG A 325 17.47 9.36 3.52
N GLU A 326 18.21 9.02 4.57
CA GLU A 326 17.62 8.43 5.79
C GLU A 326 16.68 9.43 6.48
N ARG A 327 17.05 10.71 6.54
CA ARG A 327 16.23 11.76 7.18
C ARG A 327 14.99 12.16 6.38
N LEU A 328 15.02 12.06 5.04
CA LEU A 328 13.83 12.20 4.19
C LEU A 328 12.86 11.01 4.39
N ARG A 329 13.39 9.78 4.48
CA ARG A 329 12.59 8.57 4.76
C ARG A 329 11.97 8.63 6.15
N ALA A 330 12.76 9.06 7.12
CA ALA A 330 12.32 9.30 8.49
C ALA A 330 11.54 10.61 8.63
N GLY A 331 11.36 11.41 7.58
CA GLY A 331 10.69 12.72 7.57
C GLY A 331 11.14 13.77 8.58
N ASP A 332 12.33 13.62 9.19
CA ASP A 332 13.00 14.66 9.96
C ASP A 332 13.40 15.86 9.07
N ILE A 333 13.58 15.59 7.78
CA ILE A 333 13.75 16.58 6.73
C ILE A 333 12.55 16.49 5.78
N TRP A 334 11.97 17.63 5.47
CA TRP A 334 10.92 17.78 4.48
C TRP A 334 11.33 18.77 3.38
N VAL A 335 10.63 18.72 2.26
CA VAL A 335 10.89 19.49 1.05
C VAL A 335 9.66 20.31 0.71
N ALA A 336 9.85 21.62 0.58
CA ALA A 336 8.77 22.51 0.16
C ALA A 336 8.26 22.09 -1.23
N GLY A 337 6.93 21.93 -1.35
CA GLY A 337 6.31 21.53 -2.62
C GLY A 337 6.23 20.05 -2.92
N SER A 338 6.68 19.22 -1.99
CA SER A 338 6.54 17.78 -2.08
C SER A 338 5.21 17.34 -1.47
N ARG A 339 4.45 16.48 -2.17
CA ARG A 339 3.24 15.87 -1.61
C ARG A 339 3.59 14.70 -0.69
N GLN A 340 4.68 13.98 -0.98
CA GLN A 340 5.17 12.83 -0.24
C GLN A 340 6.21 13.18 0.85
N PHE A 341 6.95 14.27 0.75
CA PHE A 341 8.01 14.65 1.69
C PHE A 341 7.76 16.04 2.30
N ARG A 342 6.50 16.43 2.53
CA ARG A 342 6.15 17.61 3.37
C ARG A 342 6.22 17.30 4.86
N ASP A 343 6.16 18.36 5.67
CA ASP A 343 6.10 18.30 7.13
C ASP A 343 4.96 17.38 7.62
N PHE A 344 5.21 16.63 8.68
CA PHE A 344 4.25 15.66 9.21
C PHE A 344 2.96 16.34 9.69
N ASP A 345 3.09 17.49 10.35
CA ASP A 345 1.93 18.23 10.87
C ASP A 345 1.00 18.72 9.75
N SER A 346 1.57 19.04 8.58
CA SER A 346 0.81 19.52 7.41
C SER A 346 -0.10 18.46 6.76
N TYR A 347 -0.01 17.19 7.16
CA TYR A 347 -0.97 16.16 6.72
C TYR A 347 -2.22 16.09 7.61
N LEU A 348 -2.16 16.68 8.79
CA LEU A 348 -3.21 16.61 9.79
C LEU A 348 -4.12 17.83 9.68
N ILE A 349 -5.34 17.71 10.23
CA ILE A 349 -6.20 18.88 10.37
C ILE A 349 -5.46 19.95 11.20
N PRO A 350 -5.58 21.24 10.83
CA PRO A 350 -4.93 22.31 11.57
C PRO A 350 -5.37 22.32 13.04
N PRO A 351 -4.49 22.67 14.00
CA PRO A 351 -4.83 22.71 15.43
C PRO A 351 -6.09 23.55 15.73
N ALA A 352 -6.25 24.70 15.05
CA ALA A 352 -7.44 25.54 15.20
C ALA A 352 -8.72 24.85 14.71
N THR A 353 -8.64 24.05 13.63
CA THR A 353 -9.78 23.27 13.14
C THR A 353 -10.14 22.15 14.10
N PHE A 354 -9.13 21.47 14.66
CA PHE A 354 -9.33 20.43 15.66
C PHE A 354 -9.97 20.99 16.95
N ALA A 355 -9.49 22.14 17.44
CA ALA A 355 -10.08 22.82 18.58
C ALA A 355 -11.56 23.16 18.33
N ALA A 356 -11.87 23.74 17.16
CA ALA A 356 -13.24 24.06 16.79
C ALA A 356 -14.15 22.81 16.66
N LEU A 357 -13.62 21.67 16.19
CA LEU A 357 -14.37 20.41 16.16
C LEU A 357 -14.67 19.91 17.58
N ARG A 358 -13.68 19.98 18.49
CA ARG A 358 -13.82 19.57 19.89
C ARG A 358 -14.82 20.44 20.66
N GLU A 359 -14.88 21.74 20.37
CA GLU A 359 -15.86 22.65 20.98
C GLU A 359 -17.29 22.40 20.49
N LYS A 360 -17.47 21.99 19.23
CA LYS A 360 -18.79 21.78 18.62
C LYS A 360 -19.50 20.50 19.06
N GLY A 361 -18.80 19.55 19.64
CA GLY A 361 -19.38 18.27 20.05
C GLY A 361 -18.33 17.17 20.21
N PRO A 362 -18.75 15.92 20.47
CA PRO A 362 -17.82 14.80 20.55
C PRO A 362 -17.09 14.65 19.21
N LEU A 363 -15.80 14.35 19.29
CA LEU A 363 -15.01 14.01 18.11
C LEU A 363 -15.62 12.78 17.42
N PRO A 364 -15.49 12.64 16.08
CA PRO A 364 -16.03 11.50 15.34
C PRO A 364 -15.20 10.22 15.54
N LEU A 365 -14.92 9.88 16.78
CA LEU A 365 -14.10 8.76 17.22
C LEU A 365 -14.95 7.85 18.11
N ALA A 366 -14.72 6.53 18.02
CA ALA A 366 -15.49 5.54 18.78
C ALA A 366 -14.94 5.30 20.20
N ILE A 367 -13.83 5.93 20.54
CA ILE A 367 -13.12 5.77 21.81
C ILE A 367 -13.57 6.84 22.82
N GLU A 368 -13.49 6.53 24.11
CA GLU A 368 -13.53 7.56 25.15
C GLU A 368 -12.37 8.53 24.93
N THR A 369 -12.70 9.82 24.81
CA THR A 369 -11.77 10.89 24.47
C THR A 369 -11.08 11.48 25.69
N ASP A 370 -11.63 11.27 26.89
CA ASP A 370 -10.96 11.58 28.15
C ASP A 370 -9.89 10.52 28.46
N PHE A 371 -8.65 10.96 28.64
CA PHE A 371 -7.51 10.04 28.83
C PHE A 371 -7.67 9.18 30.08
N GLU A 372 -8.02 9.78 31.22
CA GLU A 372 -8.09 9.07 32.50
C GLU A 372 -9.21 8.03 32.48
N ARG A 373 -10.40 8.39 31.97
CA ARG A 373 -11.49 7.42 31.80
C ARG A 373 -11.13 6.30 30.84
N HIS A 374 -10.51 6.62 29.71
CA HIS A 374 -10.09 5.62 28.74
C HIS A 374 -9.12 4.60 29.35
N ILE A 375 -8.13 5.07 30.10
CA ILE A 375 -7.14 4.20 30.76
C ILE A 375 -7.77 3.37 31.88
N GLU A 376 -8.71 3.94 32.64
CA GLU A 376 -9.41 3.20 33.70
C GLU A 376 -10.29 2.07 33.15
N GLU A 377 -11.00 2.31 32.05
CA GLU A 377 -11.73 1.25 31.34
C GLU A 377 -10.79 0.12 30.89
N ARG A 378 -9.61 0.47 30.36
CA ARG A 378 -8.63 -0.53 29.88
C ARG A 378 -7.96 -1.27 31.03
N ARG A 379 -7.72 -0.60 32.17
CA ARG A 379 -7.26 -1.22 33.40
C ARG A 379 -8.22 -2.31 33.85
N THR A 380 -9.50 -1.95 34.00
CA THR A 380 -10.57 -2.87 34.41
C THR A 380 -10.70 -4.06 33.46
N ARG A 381 -10.65 -3.81 32.15
CA ARG A 381 -10.71 -4.86 31.13
C ARG A 381 -9.52 -5.82 31.20
N LEU A 382 -8.31 -5.29 31.42
CA LEU A 382 -7.11 -6.11 31.50
C LEU A 382 -7.08 -6.95 32.78
N ASP A 383 -7.46 -6.38 33.93
CA ASP A 383 -7.56 -7.11 35.20
C ASP A 383 -8.55 -8.27 35.09
N THR A 384 -9.75 -7.98 34.54
CA THR A 384 -10.78 -9.00 34.29
C THR A 384 -10.27 -10.11 33.37
N ALA A 385 -9.56 -9.76 32.30
CA ALA A 385 -9.04 -10.74 31.34
C ALA A 385 -7.92 -11.60 31.94
N ILE A 386 -7.02 -11.00 32.73
CA ILE A 386 -5.96 -11.72 33.45
C ILE A 386 -6.57 -12.70 34.45
N GLU A 387 -7.53 -12.25 35.24
CA GLU A 387 -8.22 -13.07 36.24
C GLU A 387 -8.90 -14.27 35.59
N GLN A 388 -9.70 -14.05 34.55
CA GLN A 388 -10.42 -15.11 33.85
C GLN A 388 -9.48 -16.15 33.22
N VAL A 389 -8.42 -15.71 32.53
CA VAL A 389 -7.43 -16.62 31.95
C VAL A 389 -6.73 -17.42 33.04
N THR A 390 -6.39 -16.78 34.16
CA THR A 390 -5.71 -17.42 35.30
C THR A 390 -6.61 -18.47 35.98
N VAL A 391 -7.89 -18.16 36.20
CA VAL A 391 -8.86 -19.10 36.78
C VAL A 391 -9.05 -20.32 35.87
N LEU A 392 -9.34 -20.10 34.59
CA LEU A 392 -9.51 -21.18 33.62
C LEU A 392 -8.24 -22.03 33.45
N ALA A 393 -7.06 -21.41 33.48
CA ALA A 393 -5.78 -22.13 33.39
C ALA A 393 -5.58 -23.06 34.59
N ARG A 394 -5.84 -22.56 35.81
CA ARG A 394 -5.71 -23.34 37.05
C ARG A 394 -6.69 -24.52 37.10
N GLN A 395 -7.88 -24.35 36.54
CA GLN A 395 -8.90 -25.40 36.48
C GLN A 395 -8.66 -26.39 35.31
N GLY A 396 -7.73 -26.09 34.40
CA GLY A 396 -7.53 -26.87 33.17
C GLY A 396 -8.68 -26.75 32.17
N GLU A 397 -9.49 -25.70 32.29
CA GLU A 397 -10.69 -25.43 31.49
C GLU A 397 -10.43 -24.51 30.30
N LEU A 398 -9.19 -24.05 30.12
CA LEU A 398 -8.81 -23.29 28.92
C LEU A 398 -8.98 -24.16 27.65
N PRO A 399 -9.88 -23.78 26.72
CA PRO A 399 -10.22 -24.66 25.60
C PRO A 399 -9.04 -24.77 24.63
N GLN A 400 -8.48 -25.98 24.49
CA GLN A 400 -7.35 -26.25 23.57
C GLN A 400 -6.11 -25.39 23.82
N VAL A 401 -5.96 -24.85 25.03
CA VAL A 401 -4.79 -24.08 25.45
C VAL A 401 -4.24 -24.69 26.73
N LYS A 402 -2.94 -24.93 26.76
CA LYS A 402 -2.19 -25.24 27.98
C LYS A 402 -1.24 -24.10 28.28
N LEU A 403 -1.29 -23.62 29.51
CA LEU A 403 -0.45 -22.55 30.02
C LEU A 403 0.15 -23.04 31.34
N ASP A 404 1.45 -23.30 31.34
CA ASP A 404 2.21 -23.74 32.51
C ASP A 404 3.59 -23.05 32.56
N GLU A 405 4.41 -23.41 33.54
CA GLU A 405 5.78 -22.87 33.70
C GLU A 405 6.71 -23.18 32.52
N ASN A 406 6.38 -24.18 31.68
CA ASN A 406 7.14 -24.56 30.48
C ASN A 406 6.66 -23.80 29.22
N GLY A 407 5.58 -23.01 29.33
CA GLY A 407 5.15 -22.05 28.33
C GLY A 407 3.75 -22.29 27.75
N LEU A 408 3.44 -21.55 26.67
CA LEU A 408 2.12 -21.56 26.03
C LEU A 408 2.04 -22.60 24.91
N ILE A 409 1.04 -23.48 24.97
CA ILE A 409 0.69 -24.41 23.89
C ILE A 409 -0.77 -24.20 23.48
N ILE A 410 -0.99 -23.94 22.19
CA ILE A 410 -2.33 -23.84 21.58
C ILE A 410 -2.48 -25.00 20.60
N SER A 411 -3.47 -25.86 20.80
CA SER A 411 -3.74 -26.96 19.87
C SER A 411 -4.41 -26.45 18.58
N PRO A 412 -4.16 -27.10 17.42
CA PRO A 412 -4.83 -26.75 16.17
C PRO A 412 -6.35 -26.98 16.26
N LEU A 413 -7.12 -26.08 15.64
CA LEU A 413 -8.56 -26.23 15.52
C LEU A 413 -8.90 -27.43 14.60
N LYS A 414 -9.92 -28.20 14.99
CA LYS A 414 -10.52 -29.21 14.11
C LYS A 414 -11.51 -28.54 13.14
N ALA A 415 -11.62 -29.08 11.93
CA ALA A 415 -12.60 -28.62 10.95
C ALA A 415 -14.02 -28.78 11.49
N ALA A 416 -14.83 -27.73 11.41
CA ALA A 416 -16.22 -27.73 11.83
C ALA A 416 -17.19 -28.13 10.69
N THR A 417 -16.70 -28.22 9.45
CA THR A 417 -17.50 -28.52 8.27
C THR A 417 -17.96 -29.99 8.26
N PRO A 418 -19.28 -30.25 8.20
CA PRO A 418 -19.80 -31.62 8.09
C PRO A 418 -19.35 -32.30 6.80
N PRO A 419 -18.99 -33.61 6.80
CA PRO A 419 -18.62 -34.33 5.58
C PRO A 419 -19.69 -34.32 4.47
N ALA A 420 -20.97 -34.28 4.86
CA ALA A 420 -22.11 -34.17 3.93
C ALA A 420 -22.07 -32.88 3.09
N THR A 421 -21.38 -31.83 3.56
CA THR A 421 -21.22 -30.56 2.83
C THR A 421 -20.59 -30.76 1.46
N GLU A 422 -19.54 -31.59 1.36
CA GLU A 422 -18.85 -31.76 0.09
C GLU A 422 -19.72 -32.49 -0.95
N ILE A 423 -20.59 -33.40 -0.48
CA ILE A 423 -21.57 -34.10 -1.33
C ILE A 423 -22.63 -33.11 -1.83
N ALA A 424 -23.22 -32.33 -0.91
CA ALA A 424 -24.23 -31.32 -1.25
C ALA A 424 -23.65 -30.22 -2.17
N ARG A 425 -22.42 -29.77 -1.90
CA ARG A 425 -21.70 -28.81 -2.74
C ARG A 425 -21.57 -29.32 -4.17
N ARG A 426 -21.05 -30.53 -4.37
CA ARG A 426 -20.91 -31.12 -5.71
C ARG A 426 -22.26 -31.24 -6.40
N ALA A 427 -23.27 -31.79 -5.72
CA ALA A 427 -24.61 -31.95 -6.26
C ALA A 427 -25.23 -30.61 -6.70
N ALA A 428 -25.07 -29.56 -5.90
CA ALA A 428 -25.56 -28.22 -6.25
C ALA A 428 -24.82 -27.63 -7.46
N TYR A 429 -23.49 -27.63 -7.45
CA TYR A 429 -22.68 -27.12 -8.57
C TYR A 429 -22.87 -27.90 -9.88
N ASP A 430 -23.13 -29.20 -9.81
CA ASP A 430 -23.45 -30.03 -10.98
C ASP A 430 -24.78 -29.64 -11.64
N ARG A 431 -25.70 -29.02 -10.89
CA ARG A 431 -26.98 -28.47 -11.42
C ARG A 431 -26.85 -27.07 -11.99
N LEU A 432 -25.83 -26.28 -11.61
CA LEU A 432 -25.66 -24.90 -12.11
C LEU A 432 -25.51 -24.87 -13.64
N PRO A 433 -26.16 -23.95 -14.37
CA PRO A 433 -25.99 -23.83 -15.82
C PRO A 433 -24.52 -23.64 -16.23
N ARG A 434 -24.14 -24.18 -17.38
CA ARG A 434 -22.84 -23.83 -18.00
C ARG A 434 -23.00 -22.52 -18.73
N VAL A 435 -22.14 -21.55 -18.42
CA VAL A 435 -22.29 -20.16 -18.91
C VAL A 435 -20.93 -19.61 -19.37
N LYS A 436 -20.93 -18.72 -20.36
CA LYS A 436 -19.72 -17.93 -20.69
C LYS A 436 -19.62 -16.74 -19.76
N ILE A 437 -18.41 -16.27 -19.48
CA ILE A 437 -18.23 -15.07 -18.66
C ILE A 437 -18.93 -13.82 -19.24
N THR A 438 -19.06 -13.73 -20.57
CA THR A 438 -19.79 -12.65 -21.24
C THR A 438 -21.29 -12.70 -20.95
N ASP A 439 -21.91 -13.88 -21.04
CA ASP A 439 -23.34 -14.06 -20.75
C ASP A 439 -23.63 -13.86 -19.25
N LEU A 440 -22.72 -14.30 -18.38
CA LEU A 440 -22.80 -14.07 -16.93
C LEU A 440 -22.81 -12.57 -16.62
N LEU A 441 -21.89 -11.80 -17.23
CA LEU A 441 -21.83 -10.35 -17.00
C LEU A 441 -23.07 -9.63 -17.51
N LEU A 442 -23.63 -10.06 -18.64
CA LEU A 442 -24.90 -9.52 -19.14
C LEU A 442 -26.05 -9.76 -18.16
N GLU A 443 -26.20 -10.97 -17.63
CA GLU A 443 -27.22 -11.29 -16.63
C GLU A 443 -27.05 -10.46 -15.35
N VAL A 444 -25.83 -10.39 -14.82
CA VAL A 444 -25.54 -9.60 -13.62
C VAL A 444 -25.83 -8.12 -13.84
N ASP A 445 -25.50 -7.58 -15.00
CA ASP A 445 -25.75 -6.19 -15.36
C ASP A 445 -27.24 -5.92 -15.60
N ALA A 446 -28.00 -6.90 -16.10
CA ALA A 446 -29.46 -6.80 -16.20
C ALA A 446 -30.12 -6.74 -14.81
N TRP A 447 -29.58 -7.47 -13.82
CA TRP A 447 -30.12 -7.48 -12.46
C TRP A 447 -29.78 -6.23 -11.65
N THR A 448 -28.66 -5.57 -11.95
CA THR A 448 -28.08 -4.53 -11.07
C THR A 448 -27.86 -3.17 -11.73
N GLY A 449 -27.84 -3.12 -13.07
CA GLY A 449 -27.51 -1.92 -13.83
C GLY A 449 -26.09 -1.41 -13.56
N PHE A 450 -25.14 -2.26 -13.14
CA PHE A 450 -23.81 -1.78 -12.71
C PHE A 450 -23.04 -1.05 -13.82
N SER A 451 -23.32 -1.34 -15.10
CA SER A 451 -22.71 -0.62 -16.23
C SER A 451 -23.04 0.86 -16.28
N GLU A 452 -24.19 1.29 -15.73
CA GLU A 452 -24.62 2.69 -15.67
C GLU A 452 -23.69 3.57 -14.82
N CYS A 453 -22.94 2.97 -13.90
CA CYS A 453 -21.95 3.66 -13.06
C CYS A 453 -20.77 4.22 -13.87
N PHE A 454 -20.53 3.70 -15.07
CA PHE A 454 -19.40 4.07 -15.92
C PHE A 454 -19.77 5.22 -16.85
N ILE A 455 -19.99 6.40 -16.28
CA ILE A 455 -20.36 7.62 -17.03
C ILE A 455 -19.15 8.31 -17.68
N HIS A 456 -19.40 8.96 -18.81
CA HIS A 456 -18.42 9.74 -19.55
C HIS A 456 -17.95 10.94 -18.72
N ARG A 457 -16.65 11.01 -18.38
CA ARG A 457 -16.07 12.03 -17.49
C ARG A 457 -16.33 13.50 -17.90
N ARG A 458 -16.40 13.79 -19.20
CA ARG A 458 -16.73 15.14 -19.72
C ARG A 458 -18.22 15.50 -19.66
N SER A 459 -19.10 14.62 -20.15
CA SER A 459 -20.51 14.92 -20.42
C SER A 459 -21.46 14.37 -19.34
N GLY A 460 -21.01 13.43 -18.53
CA GLY A 460 -21.83 12.71 -17.55
C GLY A 460 -22.82 11.73 -18.16
N ARG A 461 -22.71 11.44 -19.47
CA ARG A 461 -23.60 10.49 -20.18
C ARG A 461 -23.12 9.06 -20.03
N GLU A 462 -24.04 8.11 -20.08
CA GLU A 462 -23.73 6.69 -20.19
C GLU A 462 -23.01 6.35 -21.51
N ALA A 463 -22.34 5.20 -21.53
CA ALA A 463 -21.70 4.70 -22.75
C ALA A 463 -22.75 4.28 -23.78
N ASP A 464 -22.64 4.80 -25.01
CA ASP A 464 -23.59 4.48 -26.09
C ASP A 464 -23.56 2.99 -26.48
N ASP A 465 -22.39 2.33 -26.35
CA ASP A 465 -22.22 0.89 -26.61
C ASP A 465 -21.87 0.15 -25.31
N ARG A 466 -22.90 -0.45 -24.69
CA ARG A 466 -22.80 -1.20 -23.45
C ARG A 466 -21.95 -2.47 -23.59
N ASN A 467 -22.03 -3.18 -24.72
CA ASN A 467 -21.25 -4.39 -24.94
C ASN A 467 -19.75 -4.08 -25.07
N ALA A 468 -19.41 -2.99 -25.76
CA ALA A 468 -18.03 -2.52 -25.83
C ALA A 468 -17.51 -2.06 -24.45
N LEU A 469 -18.35 -1.43 -23.61
CA LEU A 469 -17.98 -1.09 -22.23
C LEU A 469 -17.70 -2.35 -21.39
N LEU A 470 -18.60 -3.34 -21.43
CA LEU A 470 -18.40 -4.61 -20.72
C LEU A 470 -17.15 -5.35 -21.23
N THR A 471 -16.81 -5.20 -22.51
CA THR A 471 -15.56 -5.72 -23.10
C THR A 471 -14.32 -5.07 -22.49
N VAL A 472 -14.35 -3.76 -22.23
CA VAL A 472 -13.27 -3.06 -21.54
C VAL A 472 -13.13 -3.56 -20.10
N ILE A 473 -14.24 -3.66 -19.37
CA ILE A 473 -14.27 -4.15 -17.98
C ILE A 473 -13.72 -5.57 -17.89
N LEU A 474 -14.16 -6.45 -18.80
CA LEU A 474 -13.66 -7.81 -18.90
C LEU A 474 -12.16 -7.84 -19.18
N ALA A 475 -11.67 -7.03 -20.13
CA ALA A 475 -10.25 -6.97 -20.51
C ALA A 475 -9.33 -6.56 -19.36
N ASP A 476 -9.80 -5.67 -18.48
CA ASP A 476 -9.09 -5.27 -17.27
C ASP A 476 -9.06 -6.41 -16.25
N GLY A 477 -10.23 -7.03 -15.99
CA GLY A 477 -10.35 -8.06 -14.95
C GLY A 477 -9.67 -9.39 -15.27
N ILE A 478 -9.61 -9.80 -16.55
CA ILE A 478 -8.93 -11.06 -16.95
C ILE A 478 -7.46 -10.86 -17.33
N ASN A 479 -6.92 -9.64 -17.20
CA ASN A 479 -5.54 -9.28 -17.59
C ASN A 479 -5.20 -9.47 -19.08
N LEU A 480 -6.16 -9.41 -20.01
CA LEU A 480 -5.88 -9.61 -21.44
C LEU A 480 -5.31 -8.34 -22.10
N GLY A 481 -5.80 -7.19 -21.67
CA GLY A 481 -5.49 -5.88 -22.26
C GLY A 481 -6.24 -5.58 -23.57
N LEU A 482 -6.48 -4.30 -23.83
CA LEU A 482 -7.38 -3.84 -24.89
C LEU A 482 -6.96 -4.25 -26.31
N THR A 483 -5.66 -4.32 -26.60
CA THR A 483 -5.16 -4.71 -27.92
C THR A 483 -5.53 -6.13 -28.28
N ARG A 484 -5.23 -7.09 -27.41
CA ARG A 484 -5.59 -8.50 -27.63
C ARG A 484 -7.10 -8.70 -27.55
N MET A 485 -7.77 -7.97 -26.65
CA MET A 485 -9.24 -8.04 -26.56
C MET A 485 -9.92 -7.59 -27.86
N ALA A 486 -9.43 -6.56 -28.54
CA ALA A 486 -9.96 -6.14 -29.84
C ALA A 486 -9.78 -7.18 -30.96
N GLU A 487 -8.79 -8.07 -30.83
CA GLU A 487 -8.55 -9.16 -31.79
C GLU A 487 -9.42 -10.39 -31.49
N THR A 488 -9.82 -10.59 -30.23
CA THR A 488 -10.59 -11.76 -29.78
C THR A 488 -12.08 -11.52 -29.59
N CYS A 489 -12.50 -10.25 -29.44
CA CYS A 489 -13.89 -9.87 -29.32
C CYS A 489 -14.50 -9.56 -30.69
N ARG A 490 -15.73 -10.03 -30.92
CA ARG A 490 -16.50 -9.67 -32.14
C ARG A 490 -17.22 -8.35 -31.91
N GLY A 491 -16.97 -7.37 -32.77
CA GLY A 491 -17.76 -6.13 -32.85
C GLY A 491 -17.17 -4.89 -32.19
N ALA A 492 -16.00 -4.97 -31.54
CA ALA A 492 -15.35 -3.80 -30.95
C ALA A 492 -13.92 -3.58 -31.48
N SER A 493 -13.64 -2.37 -31.98
CA SER A 493 -12.29 -2.01 -32.43
C SER A 493 -11.40 -1.56 -31.28
N LEU A 494 -10.07 -1.69 -31.42
CA LEU A 494 -9.12 -1.15 -30.42
C LEU A 494 -9.33 0.34 -30.15
N ARG A 495 -9.64 1.12 -31.19
CA ARG A 495 -9.88 2.56 -31.05
C ARG A 495 -11.12 2.84 -30.18
N GLN A 496 -12.17 2.06 -30.37
CA GLN A 496 -13.40 2.16 -29.59
C GLN A 496 -13.17 1.76 -28.13
N LEU A 497 -12.52 0.60 -27.90
CA LEU A 497 -12.20 0.13 -26.55
C LEU A 497 -11.30 1.10 -25.79
N ALA A 498 -10.26 1.64 -26.44
CA ALA A 498 -9.38 2.64 -25.84
C ALA A 498 -10.14 3.93 -25.50
N HIS A 499 -11.04 4.38 -26.37
CA HIS A 499 -11.88 5.54 -26.11
C HIS A 499 -12.80 5.33 -24.88
N LEU A 500 -13.48 4.18 -24.80
CA LEU A 500 -14.32 3.86 -23.65
C LEU A 500 -13.51 3.77 -22.36
N HIS A 501 -12.35 3.10 -22.40
CA HIS A 501 -11.44 3.01 -21.27
C HIS A 501 -11.01 4.40 -20.77
N ASP A 502 -10.58 5.29 -21.66
CA ASP A 502 -10.07 6.61 -21.26
C ASP A 502 -11.15 7.53 -20.64
N TRP A 503 -12.41 7.40 -21.12
CA TRP A 503 -13.49 8.33 -20.78
C TRP A 503 -14.51 7.82 -19.77
N HIS A 504 -14.69 6.50 -19.62
CA HIS A 504 -15.72 5.91 -18.77
C HIS A 504 -15.15 5.08 -17.60
N ILE A 505 -13.99 4.44 -17.78
CA ILE A 505 -13.38 3.64 -16.70
C ILE A 505 -12.76 4.56 -15.65
N SER A 506 -13.07 4.34 -14.37
CA SER A 506 -12.45 5.03 -13.24
C SER A 506 -12.55 4.19 -11.97
N GLU A 507 -11.69 4.46 -10.98
CA GLU A 507 -11.76 3.79 -9.68
C GLU A 507 -13.10 4.07 -8.97
N ALA A 508 -13.63 5.30 -9.11
CA ALA A 508 -14.95 5.65 -8.57
C ALA A 508 -16.09 4.87 -9.26
N ALA A 509 -16.05 4.74 -10.58
CA ALA A 509 -17.05 3.96 -11.32
C ALA A 509 -17.01 2.47 -10.93
N TYR A 510 -15.80 1.90 -10.77
CA TYR A 510 -15.64 0.55 -10.24
C TYR A 510 -16.16 0.42 -8.80
N GLY A 511 -15.88 1.39 -7.93
CA GLY A 511 -16.36 1.41 -6.55
C GLY A 511 -17.89 1.44 -6.46
N GLU A 512 -18.54 2.29 -7.26
CA GLU A 512 -20.00 2.38 -7.32
C GLU A 512 -20.63 1.11 -7.91
N ALA A 513 -20.08 0.59 -9.02
CA ALA A 513 -20.52 -0.67 -9.62
C ALA A 513 -20.39 -1.84 -8.64
N LEU A 514 -19.27 -1.93 -7.92
CA LEU A 514 -19.04 -2.94 -6.88
C LEU A 514 -20.04 -2.79 -5.73
N GLY A 515 -20.37 -1.56 -5.33
CA GLY A 515 -21.43 -1.27 -4.36
C GLY A 515 -22.77 -1.87 -4.78
N ARG A 516 -23.21 -1.62 -6.03
CA ARG A 516 -24.47 -2.18 -6.55
C ARG A 516 -24.49 -3.71 -6.53
N LEU A 517 -23.39 -4.37 -6.92
CA LEU A 517 -23.32 -5.83 -6.91
C LEU A 517 -23.40 -6.40 -5.48
N ILE A 518 -22.71 -5.76 -4.53
CA ILE A 518 -22.70 -6.19 -3.14
C ILE A 518 -24.06 -5.96 -2.48
N ASP A 519 -24.72 -4.84 -2.75
CA ASP A 519 -26.04 -4.57 -2.19
C ASP A 519 -27.08 -5.58 -2.72
N ALA A 520 -27.02 -5.92 -4.02
CA ALA A 520 -27.85 -6.99 -4.59
C ALA A 520 -27.55 -8.36 -3.97
N HIS A 521 -26.27 -8.71 -3.79
CA HIS A 521 -25.88 -9.98 -3.19
C HIS A 521 -26.30 -10.10 -1.71
N ARG A 522 -26.18 -9.02 -0.94
CA ARG A 522 -26.53 -9.01 0.49
C ARG A 522 -28.02 -9.13 0.76
N ALA A 523 -28.86 -8.78 -0.20
CA ALA A 523 -30.32 -8.93 -0.10
C ALA A 523 -30.77 -10.40 -0.20
N MET A 524 -29.87 -11.32 -0.58
CA MET A 524 -30.21 -12.71 -0.83
C MET A 524 -30.25 -13.56 0.45
N PRO A 525 -31.27 -14.43 0.63
CA PRO A 525 -31.38 -15.31 1.79
C PRO A 525 -30.15 -16.21 2.00
N LEU A 526 -29.64 -16.86 0.94
CA LEU A 526 -28.46 -17.72 1.03
C LEU A 526 -27.23 -16.97 1.56
N ALA A 527 -27.08 -15.69 1.20
CA ALA A 527 -25.96 -14.88 1.66
C ALA A 527 -25.96 -14.66 3.18
N ALA A 528 -27.15 -14.56 3.79
CA ALA A 528 -27.30 -14.38 5.23
C ALA A 528 -26.87 -15.63 6.05
N LEU A 529 -26.82 -16.82 5.44
CA LEU A 529 -26.37 -18.04 6.11
C LEU A 529 -24.85 -18.05 6.40
N TRP A 530 -24.06 -17.34 5.58
CA TRP A 530 -22.59 -17.30 5.69
C TRP A 530 -22.06 -16.35 6.76
N GLY A 531 -22.82 -15.31 7.07
CA GLY A 531 -22.47 -14.24 8.01
C GLY A 531 -23.52 -13.14 8.05
N ASP A 532 -23.50 -12.34 9.11
CA ASP A 532 -24.44 -11.22 9.28
C ASP A 532 -24.00 -9.95 8.51
N GLY A 533 -22.78 -9.94 7.95
CA GLY A 533 -22.23 -8.80 7.21
C GLY A 533 -21.45 -7.81 8.09
N THR A 534 -21.20 -8.15 9.37
CA THR A 534 -20.48 -7.31 10.33
C THR A 534 -19.01 -7.69 10.46
N THR A 535 -18.60 -8.84 9.95
CA THR A 535 -17.20 -9.28 10.03
C THR A 535 -16.53 -9.36 8.66
N SER A 536 -15.21 -9.18 8.63
CA SER A 536 -14.43 -9.24 7.38
C SER A 536 -13.01 -9.72 7.60
N SER A 537 -12.35 -10.12 6.51
CA SER A 537 -10.91 -10.39 6.49
C SER A 537 -10.21 -9.61 5.38
N SER A 538 -8.90 -9.46 5.48
CA SER A 538 -8.08 -8.95 4.38
C SER A 538 -6.78 -9.72 4.20
N ASP A 539 -6.38 -9.88 2.93
CA ASP A 539 -5.20 -10.63 2.54
C ASP A 539 -4.57 -10.04 1.26
N GLY A 540 -3.24 -10.17 1.16
CA GLY A 540 -2.44 -9.70 0.04
C GLY A 540 -2.15 -10.81 -0.96
N GLN A 541 -2.71 -10.71 -2.16
CA GLN A 541 -2.42 -11.65 -3.24
C GLN A 541 -1.32 -11.09 -4.16
N GLN A 542 -0.21 -11.82 -4.29
CA GLN A 542 0.89 -11.40 -5.15
C GLN A 542 0.72 -11.81 -6.61
N PHE A 543 1.03 -10.87 -7.50
CA PHE A 543 1.10 -11.04 -8.94
C PHE A 543 2.49 -10.63 -9.43
N HIS A 544 3.12 -11.48 -10.24
CA HIS A 544 4.46 -11.22 -10.78
C HIS A 544 4.42 -10.04 -11.74
N ALA A 545 5.48 -9.22 -11.78
CA ALA A 545 5.61 -8.13 -12.74
C ALA A 545 6.52 -8.57 -13.90
N GLY A 546 5.95 -8.68 -15.09
CA GLY A 546 6.64 -9.17 -16.29
C GLY A 546 7.06 -8.04 -17.25
N GLY A 547 8.10 -8.29 -18.05
CA GLY A 547 8.51 -7.41 -19.15
C GLY A 547 8.77 -5.95 -18.73
N ARG A 548 7.96 -5.02 -19.25
CA ARG A 548 8.10 -3.57 -18.95
C ARG A 548 7.67 -3.20 -17.51
N GLY A 549 6.85 -4.02 -16.86
CA GLY A 549 6.41 -3.84 -15.46
C GLY A 549 7.50 -4.17 -14.44
N ALA A 550 8.41 -5.08 -14.79
CA ALA A 550 9.55 -5.50 -13.95
C ALA A 550 10.50 -4.34 -13.58
N ALA A 551 10.55 -3.29 -14.40
CA ALA A 551 11.40 -2.11 -14.13
C ALA A 551 10.91 -1.24 -12.96
N ILE A 552 9.67 -1.44 -12.50
CA ILE A 552 9.02 -0.66 -11.45
C ILE A 552 8.71 -1.51 -10.22
N GLY A 553 8.48 -2.82 -10.41
CA GLY A 553 8.19 -3.73 -9.30
C GLY A 553 9.32 -3.81 -8.29
N ASP A 554 8.98 -3.70 -7.01
CA ASP A 554 9.92 -3.90 -5.92
C ASP A 554 10.05 -5.42 -5.65
N ILE A 555 11.26 -5.86 -5.32
CA ILE A 555 11.57 -7.29 -5.08
C ILE A 555 11.34 -7.60 -3.60
N ASN A 556 10.40 -8.49 -3.28
CA ASN A 556 10.16 -8.97 -1.92
C ASN A 556 10.87 -10.30 -1.66
N ALA A 557 11.93 -10.26 -0.85
CA ALA A 557 12.72 -11.44 -0.46
C ALA A 557 11.92 -12.55 0.24
N ARG A 558 10.73 -12.26 0.78
CA ARG A 558 9.84 -13.26 1.42
C ARG A 558 9.08 -14.12 0.43
N SER A 559 8.93 -13.67 -0.82
CA SER A 559 8.05 -14.30 -1.82
C SER A 559 8.71 -14.60 -3.16
N GLY A 560 10.02 -14.35 -3.28
CA GLY A 560 10.81 -14.69 -4.46
C GLY A 560 11.81 -13.58 -4.83
N ASN A 561 12.61 -13.84 -5.87
CA ASN A 561 13.56 -12.86 -6.40
C ASN A 561 13.00 -12.02 -7.57
N GLU A 562 11.71 -12.18 -7.88
CA GLU A 562 11.06 -11.53 -9.00
C GLU A 562 10.28 -10.29 -8.55
N PRO A 563 10.38 -9.16 -9.28
CA PRO A 563 9.60 -7.96 -8.99
C PRO A 563 8.11 -8.26 -9.16
N GLY A 564 7.28 -7.74 -8.26
CA GLY A 564 5.84 -8.01 -8.26
C GLY A 564 5.02 -6.91 -7.60
N VAL A 565 3.71 -7.10 -7.62
CA VAL A 565 2.72 -6.21 -7.02
C VAL A 565 1.72 -7.09 -6.26
N ALA A 566 1.26 -6.63 -5.09
CA ALA A 566 0.23 -7.32 -4.33
C ALA A 566 -1.11 -6.59 -4.48
N PHE A 567 -2.18 -7.35 -4.74
CA PHE A 567 -3.56 -6.87 -4.62
C PHE A 567 -4.05 -7.21 -3.22
N TYR A 568 -4.16 -6.20 -2.38
CA TYR A 568 -4.64 -6.31 -1.01
C TYR A 568 -6.15 -6.13 -1.01
N THR A 569 -6.89 -7.19 -0.67
CA THR A 569 -8.35 -7.25 -0.83
C THR A 569 -9.03 -7.53 0.50
N HIS A 570 -10.11 -6.81 0.77
CA HIS A 570 -10.99 -7.03 1.91
C HIS A 570 -12.22 -7.80 1.48
N VAL A 571 -12.59 -8.80 2.27
CA VAL A 571 -13.69 -9.73 1.98
C VAL A 571 -14.62 -9.81 3.19
N SER A 572 -15.92 -9.61 2.99
CA SER A 572 -16.92 -9.76 4.06
C SER A 572 -17.09 -11.24 4.45
N ASP A 573 -17.71 -11.49 5.59
CA ASP A 573 -18.17 -12.83 5.95
C ASP A 573 -19.27 -13.39 5.02
N ARG A 574 -19.86 -12.57 4.16
CA ARG A 574 -20.73 -13.03 3.07
C ARG A 574 -19.99 -13.29 1.76
N TYR A 575 -18.65 -13.31 1.75
CA TYR A 575 -17.78 -13.46 0.57
C TYR A 575 -17.65 -12.22 -0.32
N ASP A 576 -18.31 -11.11 -0.01
CA ASP A 576 -18.26 -9.88 -0.82
C ASP A 576 -16.87 -9.26 -0.79
N PRO A 577 -16.17 -9.13 -1.93
CA PRO A 577 -14.87 -8.47 -1.94
C PRO A 577 -15.07 -6.95 -2.06
N PHE A 578 -15.25 -6.26 -0.94
CA PHE A 578 -15.75 -4.88 -0.91
C PHE A 578 -14.68 -3.79 -1.07
N ALA A 579 -13.40 -4.12 -0.93
CA ALA A 579 -12.31 -3.19 -1.18
C ALA A 579 -11.11 -3.93 -1.75
N SER A 580 -10.40 -3.32 -2.70
CA SER A 580 -9.14 -3.84 -3.22
C SER A 580 -8.17 -2.71 -3.53
N ARG A 581 -6.91 -2.88 -3.15
CA ARG A 581 -5.85 -1.89 -3.37
C ARG A 581 -4.58 -2.54 -3.86
N VAL A 582 -3.95 -1.87 -4.82
CA VAL A 582 -2.62 -2.25 -5.31
C VAL A 582 -1.57 -1.76 -4.33
N ILE A 583 -0.70 -2.64 -3.85
CA ILE A 583 0.43 -2.32 -2.98
C ILE A 583 1.73 -2.89 -3.57
N ALA A 584 2.85 -2.20 -3.35
CA ALA A 584 4.16 -2.72 -3.77
C ALA A 584 4.43 -4.05 -3.06
N ALA A 585 5.03 -5.03 -3.76
CA ALA A 585 5.26 -6.36 -3.16
C ALA A 585 6.11 -6.31 -1.88
N THR A 586 6.99 -5.31 -1.72
CA THR A 586 7.81 -5.10 -0.52
C THR A 586 7.11 -4.36 0.62
N ALA A 587 5.93 -3.79 0.38
CA ALA A 587 5.22 -3.04 1.39
C ALA A 587 4.62 -3.99 2.44
N GLY A 588 4.69 -3.62 3.72
CA GLY A 588 3.91 -4.30 4.75
C GLY A 588 2.41 -4.10 4.51
N GLU A 589 1.60 -5.10 4.85
CA GLU A 589 0.15 -5.08 4.69
C GLU A 589 -0.53 -4.26 5.80
N ALA A 590 0.01 -4.29 7.01
CA ALA A 590 -0.55 -3.64 8.20
C ALA A 590 -1.02 -2.17 7.98
N PRO A 591 -0.26 -1.28 7.30
CA PRO A 591 -0.72 0.07 7.00
C PRO A 591 -2.03 0.14 6.22
N TYR A 592 -2.33 -0.84 5.37
CA TYR A 592 -3.47 -0.81 4.44
C TYR A 592 -4.75 -1.45 4.99
N VAL A 593 -4.67 -2.12 6.14
CA VAL A 593 -5.83 -2.75 6.79
C VAL A 593 -6.97 -1.75 6.98
N LEU A 594 -6.67 -0.59 7.57
CA LEU A 594 -7.65 0.46 7.86
C LEU A 594 -8.15 1.18 6.60
N ASP A 595 -7.38 1.20 5.52
CA ASP A 595 -7.81 1.89 4.30
C ASP A 595 -9.06 1.24 3.71
N GLY A 596 -9.07 -0.09 3.61
CA GLY A 596 -10.23 -0.82 3.07
C GLY A 596 -11.44 -0.80 4.00
N LEU A 597 -11.25 -0.62 5.31
CA LEU A 597 -12.33 -0.50 6.29
C LEU A 597 -12.94 0.91 6.36
N LEU A 598 -12.15 1.96 6.14
CA LEU A 598 -12.59 3.35 6.29
C LEU A 598 -13.07 3.98 4.98
N TYR A 599 -12.54 3.56 3.84
CA TYR A 599 -12.71 4.25 2.56
C TYR A 599 -13.40 3.40 1.47
N HIS A 600 -14.10 2.33 1.86
CA HIS A 600 -14.94 1.58 0.93
C HIS A 600 -16.23 2.36 0.60
N GLN A 601 -16.76 2.17 -0.60
CA GLN A 601 -17.96 2.86 -1.10
C GLN A 601 -19.22 1.97 -1.03
N THR A 602 -19.19 0.96 -0.16
CA THR A 602 -20.27 -0.03 -0.02
C THR A 602 -21.07 0.24 1.24
N GLY A 603 -22.35 -0.17 1.27
CA GLY A 603 -23.20 -0.04 2.46
C GLY A 603 -22.90 -1.03 3.59
N LEU A 604 -21.68 -1.56 3.69
CA LEU A 604 -21.27 -2.52 4.72
C LEU A 604 -20.90 -1.78 6.02
N THR A 605 -21.27 -2.36 7.16
CA THR A 605 -20.90 -1.84 8.48
C THR A 605 -20.07 -2.90 9.19
N ILE A 606 -18.76 -2.88 8.95
CA ILE A 606 -17.83 -3.83 9.55
C ILE A 606 -17.56 -3.43 11.00
N GLU A 607 -17.67 -4.39 11.92
CA GLU A 607 -17.39 -4.25 13.34
C GLU A 607 -16.12 -5.03 13.74
N GLU A 608 -15.89 -6.21 13.14
CA GLU A 608 -14.71 -7.04 13.44
C GLU A 608 -13.92 -7.37 12.18
N HIS A 609 -12.58 -7.31 12.27
CA HIS A 609 -11.70 -7.53 11.14
C HIS A 609 -10.55 -8.50 11.43
N TYR A 610 -10.34 -9.43 10.51
CA TYR A 610 -9.34 -10.49 10.57
C TYR A 610 -8.20 -10.24 9.58
N THR A 611 -6.96 -10.47 10.01
CA THR A 611 -5.79 -10.47 9.13
C THR A 611 -4.84 -11.59 9.50
N ASP A 612 -3.97 -11.96 8.57
CA ASP A 612 -2.80 -12.77 8.92
C ASP A 612 -1.75 -11.95 9.69
N THR A 613 -0.70 -12.62 10.15
CA THR A 613 0.39 -12.01 10.93
C THR A 613 1.06 -10.84 10.18
N GLY A 614 1.04 -10.85 8.83
CA GLY A 614 1.57 -9.75 8.00
C GLY A 614 0.78 -8.43 8.10
N GLY A 615 -0.51 -8.51 8.40
CA GLY A 615 -1.40 -7.37 8.62
C GLY A 615 -1.37 -6.80 10.05
N ALA A 616 -0.68 -7.48 10.99
CA ALA A 616 -0.65 -7.07 12.39
C ALA A 616 0.56 -6.19 12.72
N SER A 617 0.32 -5.03 13.36
CA SER A 617 1.35 -4.22 14.00
C SER A 617 0.78 -3.51 15.22
N ASP A 618 1.64 -3.15 16.20
CA ASP A 618 1.19 -2.41 17.39
C ASP A 618 0.47 -1.11 16.97
N HIS A 619 0.95 -0.37 15.96
CA HIS A 619 0.27 0.84 15.51
C HIS A 619 -1.15 0.59 14.97
N VAL A 620 -1.40 -0.56 14.31
CA VAL A 620 -2.74 -0.93 13.83
C VAL A 620 -3.62 -1.34 15.00
N PHE A 621 -3.10 -2.13 15.95
CA PHE A 621 -3.81 -2.43 17.21
C PHE A 621 -4.23 -1.16 17.95
N GLY A 622 -3.34 -0.16 18.01
CA GLY A 622 -3.63 1.10 18.70
C GLY A 622 -4.65 1.98 17.98
N LEU A 623 -4.74 1.91 16.64
CA LEU A 623 -5.68 2.73 15.86
C LEU A 623 -7.09 2.14 15.75
N MET A 624 -7.22 0.82 15.73
CA MET A 624 -8.52 0.16 15.53
C MET A 624 -9.62 0.61 16.50
N PRO A 625 -9.35 0.77 17.82
CA PRO A 625 -10.34 1.27 18.77
C PRO A 625 -10.83 2.69 18.51
N PHE A 626 -9.99 3.59 17.98
CA PHE A 626 -10.43 4.94 17.60
C PHE A 626 -11.54 4.92 16.57
N PHE A 627 -11.59 3.84 15.77
CA PHE A 627 -12.56 3.70 14.71
C PHE A 627 -13.71 2.74 15.02
N GLY A 628 -13.69 2.10 16.19
CA GLY A 628 -14.73 1.17 16.65
C GLY A 628 -14.56 -0.25 16.17
N TYR A 629 -13.43 -0.60 15.55
CA TYR A 629 -13.19 -1.94 15.03
C TYR A 629 -12.58 -2.85 16.10
N ARG A 630 -13.14 -4.05 16.23
CA ARG A 630 -12.49 -5.17 16.92
C ARG A 630 -11.49 -5.81 15.98
N PHE A 631 -10.20 -5.66 16.28
CA PHE A 631 -9.12 -6.23 15.48
C PHE A 631 -8.73 -7.60 15.97
N ALA A 632 -8.83 -8.62 15.11
CA ALA A 632 -8.61 -10.01 15.46
C ALA A 632 -7.64 -10.70 14.49
N PRO A 633 -6.34 -10.40 14.55
CA PRO A 633 -5.35 -11.01 13.66
C PRO A 633 -4.96 -12.43 14.12
N ARG A 634 -4.68 -13.32 13.15
CA ARG A 634 -4.06 -14.62 13.40
C ARG A 634 -2.56 -14.45 13.60
N LEU A 635 -2.14 -14.38 14.87
CA LEU A 635 -0.73 -14.26 15.27
C LEU A 635 -0.05 -15.64 15.32
N ARG A 636 0.72 -15.99 14.28
CA ARG A 636 1.46 -17.27 14.23
C ARG A 636 2.53 -17.38 15.32
N ASP A 637 3.10 -16.24 15.70
CA ASP A 637 4.17 -16.04 16.67
C ASP A 637 3.65 -15.63 18.06
N ILE A 638 2.38 -15.89 18.39
CA ILE A 638 1.76 -15.46 19.66
C ILE A 638 2.55 -15.89 20.91
N LYS A 639 3.27 -17.01 20.84
CA LYS A 639 4.13 -17.52 21.94
C LYS A 639 5.36 -16.64 22.19
N GLU A 640 5.82 -15.90 21.19
CA GLU A 640 6.97 -15.00 21.26
C GLU A 640 6.54 -13.58 21.68
N ARG A 641 5.24 -13.29 21.63
CA ARG A 641 4.68 -11.99 21.99
C ARG A 641 4.58 -11.84 23.51
N ARG A 642 4.82 -10.63 23.98
CA ARG A 642 4.77 -10.28 25.40
C ARG A 642 3.50 -9.50 25.74
N LEU A 643 2.99 -9.72 26.95
CA LEU A 643 1.94 -8.91 27.56
C LEU A 643 2.56 -7.63 28.14
N HIS A 644 1.92 -6.50 27.89
CA HIS A 644 2.29 -5.19 28.42
C HIS A 644 1.14 -4.69 29.29
N LEU A 645 1.41 -4.53 30.58
CA LEU A 645 0.42 -4.10 31.56
C LEU A 645 0.54 -2.60 31.84
N LEU A 646 -0.49 -2.00 32.44
CA LEU A 646 -0.38 -0.65 32.96
C LEU A 646 0.48 -0.63 34.24
N PRO A 647 1.11 0.52 34.55
CA PRO A 647 1.80 0.69 35.82
C PRO A 647 0.90 0.30 37.01
N GLY A 648 1.45 -0.52 37.92
CA GLY A 648 0.77 -1.03 39.11
C GLY A 648 -0.08 -2.29 38.93
N GLN A 649 -0.23 -2.82 37.71
CA GLN A 649 -0.90 -4.11 37.49
C GLN A 649 0.08 -5.28 37.55
N GLU A 650 -0.41 -6.42 38.03
CA GLU A 650 0.36 -7.66 38.14
C GLU A 650 -0.26 -8.77 37.28
N SER A 651 0.56 -9.50 36.53
CA SER A 651 0.09 -10.63 35.72
C SER A 651 -0.17 -11.90 36.52
N GLY A 652 0.34 -11.98 37.76
CA GLY A 652 0.43 -13.22 38.53
C GLY A 652 1.47 -14.22 37.97
N PRO A 653 1.72 -15.33 38.68
CA PRO A 653 2.83 -16.24 38.42
C PRO A 653 2.71 -17.02 37.09
N LEU A 654 1.49 -17.41 36.69
CA LEU A 654 1.27 -18.19 35.46
C LEU A 654 1.55 -17.39 34.17
N LEU A 655 1.35 -16.08 34.21
CA LEU A 655 1.57 -15.19 33.07
C LEU A 655 2.89 -14.40 33.17
N ALA A 656 3.58 -14.45 34.31
CA ALA A 656 4.83 -13.72 34.54
C ALA A 656 5.89 -14.00 33.45
N GLY A 657 6.00 -15.26 33.02
CA GLY A 657 6.91 -15.68 31.95
C GLY A 657 6.59 -15.09 30.58
N MET A 658 5.41 -14.47 30.39
CA MET A 658 4.96 -13.82 29.16
C MET A 658 4.84 -12.29 29.30
N THR A 659 5.04 -11.73 30.49
CA THR A 659 4.92 -10.28 30.75
C THR A 659 6.23 -9.56 30.45
N ALA A 660 6.16 -8.38 29.83
CA ALA A 660 7.29 -7.50 29.59
C ALA A 660 7.17 -6.20 30.41
N GLU A 661 8.03 -5.24 30.10
CA GLU A 661 8.03 -3.92 30.71
C GLU A 661 6.64 -3.24 30.62
N PRO A 662 6.21 -2.54 31.68
CA PRO A 662 4.95 -1.81 31.69
C PRO A 662 4.86 -0.76 30.59
N ILE A 663 3.63 -0.43 30.22
CA ILE A 663 3.32 0.64 29.26
C ILE A 663 3.84 1.96 29.79
N ALA A 664 4.52 2.74 28.94
CA ALA A 664 4.99 4.09 29.26
C ALA A 664 3.82 5.10 29.30
N LEU A 665 2.96 4.96 30.30
CA LEU A 665 1.68 5.67 30.39
C LEU A 665 1.81 7.20 30.36
N GLY A 666 2.83 7.75 31.03
CA GLY A 666 3.10 9.19 31.00
C GLY A 666 3.42 9.73 29.60
N HIS A 667 4.03 8.91 28.73
CA HIS A 667 4.28 9.26 27.33
C HIS A 667 2.98 9.25 26.51
N VAL A 668 2.09 8.30 26.77
CA VAL A 668 0.77 8.25 26.12
C VAL A 668 -0.06 9.48 26.53
N ALA A 669 -0.07 9.83 27.83
CA ALA A 669 -0.76 10.99 28.36
C ALA A 669 -0.29 12.29 27.68
N ALA A 670 1.03 12.48 27.56
CA ALA A 670 1.62 13.68 26.95
C ALA A 670 1.26 13.87 25.47
N HIS A 671 0.93 12.78 24.76
CA HIS A 671 0.60 12.79 23.33
C HIS A 671 -0.87 12.46 23.02
N TRP A 672 -1.75 12.42 24.04
CA TRP A 672 -3.13 11.97 23.86
C TRP A 672 -3.94 12.87 22.91
N ASP A 673 -3.87 14.19 23.10
CA ASP A 673 -4.54 15.15 22.21
C ASP A 673 -4.02 15.06 20.76
N GLU A 674 -2.73 14.78 20.58
CA GLU A 674 -2.15 14.56 19.25
C GLU A 674 -2.67 13.27 18.62
N LEU A 675 -2.85 12.20 19.39
CA LEU A 675 -3.48 10.94 18.93
C LEU A 675 -4.94 11.16 18.52
N LEU A 676 -5.71 11.92 19.30
CA LEU A 676 -7.09 12.28 18.96
C LEU A 676 -7.15 13.10 17.67
N ARG A 677 -6.29 14.10 17.50
CA ARG A 677 -6.20 14.89 16.26
C ARG A 677 -5.77 14.03 15.08
N PHE A 678 -4.82 13.13 15.30
CA PHE A 678 -4.33 12.19 14.31
C PHE A 678 -5.46 11.28 13.80
N ALA A 679 -6.17 10.61 14.71
CA ALA A 679 -7.30 9.75 14.37
C ALA A 679 -8.45 10.54 13.72
N THR A 680 -8.73 11.75 14.18
CA THR A 680 -9.75 12.63 13.58
C THR A 680 -9.38 13.04 12.15
N SER A 681 -8.10 13.31 11.88
CA SER A 681 -7.61 13.61 10.53
C SER A 681 -7.82 12.45 9.56
N ILE A 682 -7.64 11.22 10.04
CA ILE A 682 -7.92 10.00 9.28
C ILE A 682 -9.43 9.85 9.06
N ARG A 683 -10.25 9.94 10.12
CA ARG A 683 -11.70 9.77 10.02
C ARG A 683 -12.36 10.77 9.07
N THR A 684 -11.89 12.02 9.08
CA THR A 684 -12.41 13.09 8.22
C THR A 684 -11.94 12.99 6.77
N GLY A 685 -11.09 12.03 6.43
CA GLY A 685 -10.56 11.85 5.08
C GLY A 685 -9.49 12.88 4.68
N THR A 686 -8.95 13.64 5.63
CA THR A 686 -7.86 14.60 5.38
C THR A 686 -6.60 13.86 4.92
N VAL A 687 -6.35 12.67 5.47
CA VAL A 687 -5.25 11.79 5.08
C VAL A 687 -5.64 10.32 5.23
N THR A 688 -5.11 9.44 4.37
CA THR A 688 -5.39 7.99 4.50
C THR A 688 -4.59 7.37 5.64
N ALA A 689 -5.14 6.31 6.27
CA ALA A 689 -4.49 5.61 7.37
C ALA A 689 -3.16 5.00 6.92
N SER A 690 -3.10 4.40 5.73
CA SER A 690 -1.87 3.80 5.22
C SER A 690 -0.77 4.81 4.92
N ALA A 691 -1.12 6.01 4.44
CA ALA A 691 -0.14 7.06 4.20
C ALA A 691 0.54 7.48 5.51
N MET A 692 -0.24 7.59 6.59
CA MET A 692 0.28 7.96 7.90
C MET A 692 1.01 6.81 8.61
N LEU A 693 0.48 5.59 8.57
CA LEU A 693 1.11 4.43 9.20
C LEU A 693 2.45 4.08 8.55
N ARG A 694 2.55 4.17 7.21
CA ARG A 694 3.83 4.01 6.51
C ARG A 694 4.84 5.08 6.92
N ARG A 695 4.36 6.32 7.14
CA ARG A 695 5.18 7.38 7.72
C ARG A 695 5.62 6.95 9.09
N LEU A 696 4.74 6.84 10.08
CA LEU A 696 5.08 6.51 11.47
C LEU A 696 6.02 5.30 11.62
N SER A 697 5.83 4.26 10.80
CA SER A 697 6.70 3.07 10.76
C SER A 697 8.14 3.36 10.34
N ALA A 698 8.37 4.42 9.54
CA ALA A 698 9.69 4.92 9.17
C ALA A 698 10.33 5.83 10.24
N TYR A 699 9.61 6.22 11.31
CA TYR A 699 10.09 7.03 12.45
C TYR A 699 10.30 6.21 13.75
N PRO A 700 10.75 4.94 13.74
CA PRO A 700 10.54 4.03 14.88
C PRO A 700 11.27 4.40 16.19
N ARG A 701 12.06 5.49 16.23
CA ARG A 701 12.83 5.90 17.41
C ARG A 701 12.82 7.40 17.74
N GLN A 702 12.19 8.26 16.93
CA GLN A 702 12.32 9.73 17.11
C GLN A 702 10.98 10.47 17.16
N ASN A 703 9.87 9.85 16.76
CA ASN A 703 8.56 10.51 16.78
C ASN A 703 7.76 10.11 18.03
N GLY A 704 7.44 11.10 18.87
CA GLY A 704 6.67 10.93 20.10
C GLY A 704 5.27 10.35 19.87
N LEU A 705 4.58 10.79 18.82
CA LEU A 705 3.26 10.28 18.43
C LEU A 705 3.32 8.79 18.02
N ALA A 706 4.34 8.40 17.25
CA ALA A 706 4.52 7.00 16.85
C ALA A 706 4.73 6.09 18.07
N LEU A 707 5.57 6.54 19.02
CA LEU A 707 5.81 5.82 20.27
C LEU A 707 4.53 5.71 21.12
N ALA A 708 3.78 6.81 21.28
CA ALA A 708 2.52 6.81 22.02
C ALA A 708 1.49 5.84 21.42
N LEU A 709 1.33 5.87 20.08
CA LEU A 709 0.44 4.95 19.37
C LEU A 709 0.90 3.49 19.50
N ARG A 710 2.22 3.24 19.48
CA ARG A 710 2.77 1.90 19.70
C ARG A 710 2.50 1.39 21.11
N GLU A 711 2.66 2.22 22.14
CA GLU A 711 2.37 1.85 23.53
C GLU A 711 0.88 1.53 23.74
N LEU A 712 -0.02 2.33 23.15
CA LEU A 712 -1.45 2.01 23.14
C LEU A 712 -1.74 0.71 22.37
N GLY A 713 -1.04 0.49 21.25
CA GLY A 713 -1.10 -0.76 20.51
C GLY A 713 -0.69 -1.99 21.29
N ARG A 714 0.33 -1.87 22.13
CA ARG A 714 0.78 -2.94 23.03
C ARG A 714 -0.27 -3.27 24.10
N LEU A 715 -0.97 -2.26 24.61
CA LEU A 715 -2.08 -2.44 25.54
C LEU A 715 -3.21 -3.25 24.89
N GLU A 716 -3.71 -2.79 23.75
CA GLU A 716 -4.82 -3.43 23.02
C GLU A 716 -4.44 -4.84 22.55
N ARG A 717 -3.19 -5.04 22.10
CA ARG A 717 -2.68 -6.37 21.76
C ARG A 717 -2.65 -7.31 22.96
N SER A 718 -2.31 -6.81 24.15
CA SER A 718 -2.25 -7.63 25.37
C SER A 718 -3.64 -8.08 25.79
N ILE A 719 -4.64 -7.19 25.70
CA ILE A 719 -6.05 -7.53 25.89
C ILE A 719 -6.50 -8.59 24.87
N PHE A 720 -6.21 -8.37 23.59
CA PHE A 720 -6.53 -9.32 22.52
C PHE A 720 -5.88 -10.69 22.75
N MET A 721 -4.61 -10.73 23.19
CA MET A 721 -3.92 -12.00 23.47
C MET A 721 -4.64 -12.80 24.55
N LEU A 722 -5.09 -12.16 25.63
CA LEU A 722 -5.84 -12.83 26.69
C LEU A 722 -7.21 -13.32 26.19
N ASP A 723 -7.92 -12.50 25.41
CA ASP A 723 -9.17 -12.88 24.75
C ASP A 723 -8.95 -14.11 23.84
N TRP A 724 -7.86 -14.13 23.06
CA TRP A 724 -7.49 -15.24 22.17
C TRP A 724 -7.20 -16.55 22.90
N LEU A 725 -6.63 -16.50 24.10
CA LEU A 725 -6.35 -17.69 24.91
C LEU A 725 -7.63 -18.34 25.43
N ARG A 726 -8.60 -17.53 25.88
CA ARG A 726 -9.84 -18.05 26.48
C ARG A 726 -10.95 -18.36 25.47
N ASP A 727 -11.03 -17.60 24.37
CA ASP A 727 -12.15 -17.66 23.44
C ASP A 727 -11.82 -18.57 22.23
N ILE A 728 -12.40 -19.77 22.21
CA ILE A 728 -12.26 -20.70 21.07
C ILE A 728 -13.07 -20.25 19.85
N ASP A 729 -14.18 -19.55 20.06
CA ASP A 729 -15.06 -19.12 18.97
C ASP A 729 -14.47 -17.91 18.24
N LEU A 730 -13.79 -17.01 18.94
CA LEU A 730 -12.92 -16.00 18.31
C LEU A 730 -11.91 -16.65 17.36
N ARG A 731 -11.18 -17.67 17.84
CA ARG A 731 -10.19 -18.38 17.01
C ARG A 731 -10.82 -19.05 15.78
N ARG A 732 -11.99 -19.67 15.95
CA ARG A 732 -12.75 -20.29 14.84
C ARG A 732 -13.23 -19.28 13.83
N ARG A 733 -13.82 -18.17 14.27
CA ARG A 733 -14.32 -17.10 13.38
C ARG A 733 -13.18 -16.43 12.62
N THR A 734 -12.05 -16.15 13.28
CA THR A 734 -10.84 -15.66 12.61
C THR A 734 -10.33 -16.64 11.55
N GLN A 735 -10.22 -17.93 11.87
CA GLN A 735 -9.78 -18.94 10.89
C GLN A 735 -10.76 -19.06 9.71
N ALA A 736 -12.07 -19.06 9.98
CA ALA A 736 -13.09 -19.11 8.93
C ALA A 736 -13.03 -17.89 8.02
N GLY A 737 -12.91 -16.67 8.58
CA GLY A 737 -12.77 -15.44 7.81
C GLY A 737 -11.54 -15.41 6.91
N LEU A 738 -10.39 -15.87 7.42
CA LEU A 738 -9.15 -15.98 6.63
C LEU A 738 -9.27 -17.03 5.51
N ASN A 739 -9.88 -18.18 5.79
CA ASN A 739 -10.12 -19.22 4.78
C ASN A 739 -11.02 -18.70 3.63
N LYS A 740 -12.01 -17.83 3.91
CA LYS A 740 -12.85 -17.20 2.88
C LYS A 740 -12.00 -16.32 1.94
N GLY A 741 -11.07 -15.54 2.49
CA GLY A 741 -10.12 -14.74 1.71
C GLY A 741 -9.22 -15.60 0.82
N GLU A 742 -8.66 -16.70 1.35
CA GLU A 742 -7.83 -17.64 0.59
C GLU A 742 -8.60 -18.31 -0.56
N ALA A 743 -9.84 -18.74 -0.30
CA ALA A 743 -10.71 -19.32 -1.32
C ALA A 743 -11.03 -18.32 -2.44
N ARG A 744 -11.34 -17.06 -2.09
CA ARG A 744 -11.53 -15.98 -3.07
C ARG A 744 -10.26 -15.75 -3.89
N ASN A 745 -9.09 -15.81 -3.27
CA ASN A 745 -7.82 -15.67 -3.97
C ASN A 745 -7.58 -16.79 -5.00
N ALA A 746 -8.11 -18.00 -4.78
CA ALA A 746 -8.09 -19.06 -5.79
C ALA A 746 -8.90 -18.70 -7.04
N LEU A 747 -10.14 -18.20 -6.86
CA LEU A 747 -10.98 -17.72 -7.97
C LEU A 747 -10.32 -16.55 -8.71
N ALA A 748 -9.78 -15.57 -7.97
CA ALA A 748 -9.10 -14.42 -8.57
C ALA A 748 -7.90 -14.83 -9.44
N ARG A 749 -7.11 -15.83 -9.01
CA ARG A 749 -6.03 -16.42 -9.82
C ARG A 749 -6.55 -17.08 -11.09
N ALA A 750 -7.66 -17.80 -11.00
CA ALA A 750 -8.26 -18.47 -12.14
C ALA A 750 -8.74 -17.48 -13.22
N LEU A 751 -9.22 -16.29 -12.81
CA LEU A 751 -9.62 -15.21 -13.72
C LEU A 751 -8.42 -14.46 -14.30
N PHE A 752 -7.38 -14.23 -13.49
CA PHE A 752 -6.20 -13.44 -13.87
C PHE A 752 -5.11 -14.29 -14.56
N PHE A 753 -5.50 -15.13 -15.52
CA PHE A 753 -4.59 -16.11 -16.15
C PHE A 753 -3.83 -15.55 -17.36
N ASN A 754 -4.32 -14.49 -18.01
CA ASN A 754 -3.67 -13.94 -19.21
C ASN A 754 -2.32 -13.30 -18.87
N GLN A 755 -1.46 -13.22 -19.88
CA GLN A 755 -0.07 -12.76 -19.74
C GLN A 755 0.73 -13.57 -18.71
N LEU A 756 0.43 -14.88 -18.57
CA LEU A 756 1.03 -15.77 -17.56
C LEU A 756 0.74 -15.33 -16.11
N GLY A 757 -0.33 -14.57 -15.89
CA GLY A 757 -0.63 -13.93 -14.60
C GLY A 757 0.30 -12.77 -14.25
N GLU A 758 1.13 -12.32 -15.21
CA GLU A 758 2.06 -11.20 -14.99
C GLU A 758 1.39 -9.85 -15.25
N LEU A 759 1.66 -8.88 -14.39
CA LEU A 759 1.37 -7.47 -14.62
C LEU A 759 2.45 -6.83 -15.48
N ARG A 760 2.09 -6.42 -16.70
CA ARG A 760 3.02 -5.76 -17.65
C ARG A 760 2.87 -4.25 -17.71
N ASP A 761 1.89 -3.68 -17.00
CA ASP A 761 1.63 -2.24 -16.97
C ASP A 761 2.71 -1.43 -16.28
N ARG A 762 3.05 -0.28 -16.90
CA ARG A 762 4.05 0.67 -16.39
C ARG A 762 3.49 1.74 -15.47
N ARG A 763 2.17 1.95 -15.48
CA ARG A 763 1.51 2.98 -14.67
C ARG A 763 0.77 2.27 -13.54
N PHE A 764 0.97 2.75 -12.32
CA PHE A 764 0.28 2.24 -11.13
C PHE A 764 -1.24 2.33 -11.27
N GLU A 765 -1.73 3.39 -11.91
CA GLU A 765 -3.15 3.56 -12.25
C GLU A 765 -3.74 2.41 -13.07
N ASN A 766 -3.06 1.96 -14.14
CA ASN A 766 -3.53 0.81 -14.92
C ASN A 766 -3.54 -0.48 -14.08
N GLN A 767 -2.58 -0.63 -13.16
CA GLN A 767 -2.57 -1.75 -12.21
C GLN A 767 -3.79 -1.67 -11.28
N THR A 768 -4.16 -0.46 -10.83
CA THR A 768 -5.38 -0.24 -10.05
C THR A 768 -6.63 -0.62 -10.84
N TYR A 769 -6.78 -0.20 -12.10
CA TYR A 769 -7.94 -0.59 -12.91
C TYR A 769 -8.04 -2.09 -13.12
N ARG A 770 -6.91 -2.78 -13.31
CA ARG A 770 -6.90 -4.26 -13.33
C ARG A 770 -7.33 -4.88 -12.02
N ALA A 771 -6.85 -4.36 -10.88
CA ALA A 771 -7.26 -4.85 -9.57
C ALA A 771 -8.76 -4.63 -9.34
N SER A 772 -9.27 -3.43 -9.63
CA SER A 772 -10.68 -3.08 -9.51
C SER A 772 -11.56 -3.91 -10.46
N GLY A 773 -11.16 -4.07 -11.72
CA GLY A 773 -11.84 -4.90 -12.70
C GLY A 773 -11.89 -6.36 -12.29
N LEU A 774 -10.76 -6.93 -11.83
CA LEU A 774 -10.71 -8.30 -11.31
C LEU A 774 -11.64 -8.44 -10.10
N ASN A 775 -11.64 -7.46 -9.20
CA ASN A 775 -12.48 -7.48 -8.03
C ASN A 775 -13.98 -7.43 -8.38
N LEU A 776 -14.36 -6.63 -9.37
CA LEU A 776 -15.72 -6.56 -9.90
C LEU A 776 -16.14 -7.89 -10.55
N LEU A 777 -15.27 -8.53 -11.34
CA LEU A 777 -15.56 -9.84 -11.95
C LEU A 777 -15.77 -10.92 -10.90
N VAL A 778 -14.95 -10.93 -9.83
CA VAL A 778 -15.12 -11.85 -8.70
C VAL A 778 -16.47 -11.62 -8.02
N ALA A 779 -16.85 -10.36 -7.76
CA ALA A 779 -18.15 -10.03 -7.17
C ALA A 779 -19.32 -10.43 -8.07
N ALA A 780 -19.21 -10.24 -9.39
CA ALA A 780 -20.22 -10.66 -10.36
C ALA A 780 -20.41 -12.19 -10.36
N ILE A 781 -19.31 -12.95 -10.32
CA ILE A 781 -19.37 -14.42 -10.23
C ILE A 781 -19.99 -14.87 -8.91
N ILE A 782 -19.65 -14.23 -7.80
CA ILE A 782 -20.24 -14.53 -6.49
C ILE A 782 -21.76 -14.30 -6.54
N LEU A 783 -22.21 -13.13 -6.99
CA LEU A 783 -23.64 -12.81 -7.10
C LEU A 783 -24.37 -13.83 -7.99
N TRP A 784 -23.83 -14.12 -9.18
CA TRP A 784 -24.42 -15.09 -10.10
C TRP A 784 -24.49 -16.49 -9.46
N ASN A 785 -23.38 -16.97 -8.90
CA ASN A 785 -23.33 -18.28 -8.25
C ASN A 785 -24.30 -18.37 -7.08
N THR A 786 -24.39 -17.35 -6.22
CA THR A 786 -25.33 -17.34 -5.09
C THR A 786 -26.76 -17.50 -5.58
N ARG A 787 -27.14 -16.85 -6.69
CA ARG A 787 -28.52 -16.89 -7.20
C ARG A 787 -28.91 -18.26 -7.73
N TYR A 788 -28.00 -18.90 -8.47
CA TYR A 788 -28.25 -20.25 -8.97
C TYR A 788 -28.04 -21.34 -7.90
N LEU A 789 -27.14 -21.13 -6.93
CA LEU A 789 -26.99 -22.05 -5.79
C LEU A 789 -28.22 -22.04 -4.91
N GLU A 790 -28.83 -20.88 -4.66
CA GLU A 790 -30.07 -20.80 -3.87
C GLU A 790 -31.18 -21.65 -4.52
N MET A 791 -31.37 -21.50 -5.83
CA MET A 791 -32.31 -22.32 -6.60
C MET A 791 -31.95 -23.82 -6.57
N ALA A 792 -30.68 -24.17 -6.77
CA ALA A 792 -30.22 -25.56 -6.78
C ALA A 792 -30.32 -26.25 -5.41
N LEU A 793 -29.98 -25.54 -4.33
CA LEU A 793 -30.04 -26.06 -2.97
C LEU A 793 -31.48 -26.27 -2.52
N ALA A 794 -32.39 -25.38 -2.90
CA ALA A 794 -33.83 -25.55 -2.69
C ALA A 794 -34.38 -26.77 -3.44
N ASP A 795 -34.00 -26.95 -4.71
CA ASP A 795 -34.42 -28.08 -5.56
C ASP A 795 -33.87 -29.44 -5.06
N ILE A 796 -32.70 -29.45 -4.40
CA ILE A 796 -32.12 -30.66 -3.77
C ILE A 796 -32.69 -30.88 -2.34
N GLY A 797 -33.30 -29.87 -1.72
CA GLY A 797 -33.75 -29.93 -0.33
C GLY A 797 -32.60 -29.93 0.69
N THR A 798 -31.56 -29.14 0.43
CA THR A 798 -30.40 -29.03 1.34
C THR A 798 -30.74 -28.18 2.55
N ALA A 799 -30.46 -28.70 3.75
CA ALA A 799 -30.68 -27.97 5.00
C ALA A 799 -29.69 -26.80 5.18
N ASP A 800 -30.13 -25.73 5.84
CA ASP A 800 -29.35 -24.50 6.06
C ASP A 800 -28.04 -24.75 6.80
N GLU A 801 -27.99 -25.73 7.72
CA GLU A 801 -26.77 -26.11 8.44
C GLU A 801 -25.68 -26.66 7.51
N ILE A 802 -26.06 -27.22 6.36
CA ILE A 802 -25.14 -27.69 5.32
C ILE A 802 -24.88 -26.56 4.31
N ALA A 803 -25.93 -25.87 3.85
CA ALA A 803 -25.82 -24.78 2.87
C ALA A 803 -24.88 -23.66 3.33
N ARG A 804 -24.85 -23.33 4.62
CA ARG A 804 -23.93 -22.32 5.18
C ARG A 804 -22.44 -22.66 5.04
N HIS A 805 -22.09 -23.90 4.68
CA HIS A 805 -20.71 -24.30 4.43
C HIS A 805 -20.37 -24.39 2.93
N ILE A 806 -21.33 -24.09 2.04
CA ILE A 806 -21.16 -24.10 0.59
C ILE A 806 -20.82 -22.68 0.13
N ALA A 807 -19.57 -22.44 -0.29
CA ALA A 807 -19.13 -21.14 -0.77
C ALA A 807 -19.60 -20.86 -2.22
N PRO A 808 -19.93 -19.61 -2.59
CA PRO A 808 -20.34 -19.21 -3.95
C PRO A 808 -19.15 -18.96 -4.90
N LEU A 809 -18.05 -19.67 -4.69
CA LEU A 809 -16.75 -19.40 -5.34
C LEU A 809 -16.39 -20.41 -6.44
N GLY A 810 -17.25 -21.37 -6.81
CA GLY A 810 -16.94 -22.32 -7.88
C GLY A 810 -16.97 -21.68 -9.27
N TRP A 811 -16.06 -22.09 -10.16
CA TRP A 811 -15.97 -21.53 -11.52
C TRP A 811 -15.89 -22.59 -12.64
N GLU A 812 -15.98 -23.87 -12.32
CA GLU A 812 -15.83 -24.96 -13.30
C GLU A 812 -16.96 -24.98 -14.35
N HIS A 813 -18.14 -24.45 -14.01
CA HIS A 813 -19.26 -24.27 -14.93
C HIS A 813 -19.16 -22.99 -15.78
N ILE A 814 -18.17 -22.14 -15.53
CA ILE A 814 -17.99 -20.85 -16.21
C ILE A 814 -16.87 -20.96 -17.24
N SER A 815 -17.19 -20.69 -18.51
CA SER A 815 -16.19 -20.62 -19.58
C SER A 815 -15.47 -19.26 -19.53
N LEU A 816 -14.21 -19.29 -19.06
CA LEU A 816 -13.34 -18.11 -18.94
C LEU A 816 -12.49 -17.82 -20.19
N THR A 817 -12.38 -18.80 -21.09
CA THR A 817 -11.56 -18.75 -22.32
C THR A 817 -12.43 -19.01 -23.55
N GLY A 818 -11.96 -18.56 -24.73
CA GLY A 818 -12.65 -18.70 -26.02
C GLY A 818 -12.89 -17.36 -26.71
N ASP A 819 -13.74 -17.36 -27.74
CA ASP A 819 -14.22 -16.13 -28.39
C ASP A 819 -15.12 -15.34 -27.41
N TYR A 820 -14.79 -14.07 -27.18
CA TYR A 820 -15.59 -13.17 -26.33
C TYR A 820 -16.71 -12.54 -27.17
N SER A 821 -17.88 -13.15 -27.14
CA SER A 821 -19.10 -12.69 -27.83
C SER A 821 -20.20 -12.35 -26.85
N TRP A 822 -20.94 -11.27 -27.11
CA TRP A 822 -22.08 -10.81 -26.31
C TRP A 822 -23.38 -11.30 -26.94
N ASN A 823 -23.95 -12.39 -26.41
CA ASN A 823 -25.17 -12.99 -26.95
C ASN A 823 -26.40 -12.38 -26.30
N VAL A 824 -26.88 -11.25 -26.84
CA VAL A 824 -28.03 -10.53 -26.28
C VAL A 824 -29.35 -11.31 -26.48
N GLU A 825 -29.44 -12.11 -27.55
CA GLU A 825 -30.65 -12.87 -27.91
C GLU A 825 -30.90 -14.13 -27.06
N ASP A 826 -29.87 -14.65 -26.38
CA ASP A 826 -29.94 -15.88 -25.56
C ASP A 826 -29.93 -15.57 -24.05
N GLN A 827 -30.42 -14.38 -23.69
CA GLN A 827 -30.63 -14.00 -22.30
C GLN A 827 -31.98 -14.51 -21.80
N PRO A 828 -32.06 -15.02 -20.55
CA PRO A 828 -33.35 -15.23 -19.93
C PRO A 828 -34.08 -13.88 -19.76
N ASP A 829 -35.41 -13.92 -19.63
CA ASP A 829 -36.18 -12.73 -19.27
C ASP A 829 -35.61 -12.08 -17.98
N PRO A 830 -35.72 -10.75 -17.80
CA PRO A 830 -35.09 -10.04 -16.67
C PRO A 830 -35.40 -10.63 -15.28
N ASP A 831 -36.60 -11.21 -15.13
CA ASP A 831 -37.06 -11.84 -13.88
C ASP A 831 -36.87 -13.37 -13.84
N ALA A 832 -36.39 -13.98 -14.93
CA ALA A 832 -36.21 -15.41 -15.07
C ALA A 832 -34.73 -15.82 -14.89
N LEU A 833 -34.53 -17.05 -14.41
CA LEU A 833 -33.22 -17.70 -14.37
C LEU A 833 -33.15 -18.77 -15.45
N ARG A 834 -31.94 -19.09 -15.90
CA ARG A 834 -31.71 -20.25 -16.77
C ARG A 834 -32.14 -21.53 -16.04
N PRO A 835 -32.65 -22.56 -16.75
CA PRO A 835 -33.03 -23.83 -16.12
C PRO A 835 -31.80 -24.54 -15.53
N LEU A 836 -31.99 -25.21 -14.39
CA LEU A 836 -30.98 -26.09 -13.81
C LEU A 836 -30.69 -27.28 -14.73
N ARG A 837 -29.43 -27.75 -14.73
CA ARG A 837 -29.02 -28.95 -15.47
C ARG A 837 -29.61 -30.20 -14.82
N ALA A 838 -30.15 -31.09 -15.65
CA ALA A 838 -30.51 -32.44 -15.25
C ALA A 838 -29.24 -33.26 -14.94
N VAL A 839 -29.30 -34.12 -13.93
CA VAL A 839 -28.22 -35.07 -13.60
C VAL A 839 -28.23 -36.19 -14.64
N ASN A 840 -27.52 -36.02 -15.74
CA ASN A 840 -27.32 -37.12 -16.68
C ASN A 840 -26.23 -38.03 -16.14
N SER A 841 -26.63 -39.18 -15.60
CA SER A 841 -25.71 -40.28 -15.33
C SER A 841 -25.03 -40.68 -16.65
N LEU A 842 -23.70 -40.66 -16.67
CA LEU A 842 -22.89 -41.14 -17.80
C LEU A 842 -23.13 -42.63 -18.14
N LEU A 843 -23.90 -43.37 -17.32
CA LEU A 843 -24.36 -44.73 -17.61
C LEU A 843 -25.65 -44.80 -18.45
N ALA A 844 -26.25 -43.65 -18.79
CA ALA A 844 -27.48 -43.57 -19.59
C ALA A 844 -27.27 -42.96 -21.00
N ALA A 845 -26.01 -42.74 -21.41
CA ALA A 845 -25.60 -42.38 -22.78
C ALA A 845 -24.67 -43.47 -23.32
#